data_AF-A0A8S1EWK5-F1
#
_entry.id   AF-A0A8S1EWK5-F1
#
_cell.length_a   1.000
_cell.length_b   1.000
_cell.length_c   1.000
_cell.angle_alpha   90.00
_cell.angle_beta   90.00
_cell.angle_gamma   90.00
#
_symmetry.space_group_name_H-M   'P 1'
#
loop_
_entity.id
_entity.type
_entity.pdbx_description
1 polymer ?
#
loop_
_entity_poly.entity_id
_entity_poly.type
_entity_poly.pdbx_seq_one_letter_code
_entity_poly.pdbx_strand_id
1 'polypeptide(L)'
;MLPSDSGNGAAGERSEQDEKEAYARLANTRKRDLQEEFTRELEHDKPAKVPKIDDGSDEEDTIFESEPEVKPKTAAERMMEKMGYKEGKGLGKNAQGRAEPVALSTQRGRTGLGSTAGKVVARDFTEEWDESKEEKTIEEHVEWIPKCSDEKRREIADFLASDRHSQWIKIALKKLKIEDETEFCDEQVLLDMIKAKDVFDHMSDRDLREARTRANPYETIGSAFFQNRAAMKTANLDKVYDWIFSQEDTMDNKFLKKNPLDSSKPVNVDRESDLFYFADVCAGPGGFSEYMLWRKGFYNAKGFGFTLAGKDDFKLNKFCASSAYYFEPYYGVKNNGDVMDPQNIDSLEQFVMKGTHGKGVHLMMADGGFSVEGQENIQEILSKRLYLCQLLVSLCIVREGGNFFCKLFDIFTPFSVGLIYLMRICYDEISLHKPHTSRPANSERYIICKGLRKEYSDQVRDYLKEINRVMNSLKDRNDPNDVQEIIDINELKNDEEFFNAIVSHNEKLARRQKLYLDKYLSFSKNQGQFDKDQGNLREECLKYWMVPNRQRQRGREQIRQSLNALEVWGQWSPKLVCDSEFTFRPFEFIPNFLRTNIEKNIPYAAFRFVRLADKSQPMTLIAAADYVFINRNGRFENMDKQYVRIPQNTIIVVEEVKAIEKKDKMIREDHRSTILRILDAAVLNGDDVSKLSYEKRMKAAEKMCKALTLVNKEVKLGWGRQERIITPYTITAAQTFALDELDQMVGELEVLSHRQETNPIFVENGHTYVCKGLRITRILKPEWMVGWSKSQQLQFAWAPKKNTPSIFEEQWESSGCYASYWETSIVTRKEHPRIIERIKERNGIDVPVPCTVWKWTHDLRSNYGPLKILEDEQEFNGLPTMEETRAEKTEEEIKAEKEKKHLEEQQKNYRCLCRIYNKMVSRLNAHGFLKLHVIMELQKFAQIYVTGRSEQIHHAYKEMNEKISQLAEEFSPGCQLRTHDLFHVILKEFQLMERRLSTEDEFGKTIVRKNILITVMNRWRCQPAIMNPEPVDRKIGYTYAVRKRSERIRAKVITYK
;
A
#
# COMPACT_ATOMS: atom_id res chain seq x y z
N MET A 1 34.50 -16.18 -88.56
CA MET A 1 33.47 -15.54 -89.41
C MET A 1 32.13 -15.75 -88.74
N LEU A 2 31.25 -14.74 -88.73
CA LEU A 2 29.85 -14.65 -88.21
C LEU A 2 29.15 -15.97 -87.80
N PRO A 3 28.20 -16.01 -86.83
CA PRO A 3 27.07 -15.06 -86.74
C PRO A 3 26.41 -14.82 -85.34
N SER A 4 25.36 -13.98 -85.39
CA SER A 4 24.27 -13.66 -84.44
C SER A 4 23.50 -14.86 -83.85
N ASP A 5 22.93 -14.74 -82.63
CA ASP A 5 21.47 -14.72 -82.40
C ASP A 5 21.06 -14.54 -80.91
N SER A 6 19.80 -14.14 -80.76
CA SER A 6 18.94 -13.84 -79.60
C SER A 6 18.77 -14.94 -78.51
N GLY A 7 18.39 -14.54 -77.28
CA GLY A 7 17.95 -15.48 -76.23
C GLY A 7 17.52 -14.84 -74.90
N ASN A 8 16.24 -15.01 -74.55
CA ASN A 8 15.54 -14.57 -73.34
C ASN A 8 16.24 -14.95 -72.00
N GLY A 9 16.29 -13.99 -71.06
CA GLY A 9 16.59 -14.26 -69.65
C GLY A 9 15.32 -14.47 -68.84
N ALA A 10 15.03 -15.73 -68.51
CA ALA A 10 13.95 -16.14 -67.63
C ALA A 10 14.19 -15.69 -66.18
N ALA A 11 13.12 -15.24 -65.52
CA ALA A 11 13.07 -15.02 -64.08
C ALA A 11 13.22 -16.38 -63.36
N GLY A 12 14.27 -16.51 -62.54
CA GLY A 12 14.44 -17.65 -61.65
C GLY A 12 13.62 -17.45 -60.38
N GLU A 13 12.64 -18.32 -60.15
CA GLU A 13 11.94 -18.49 -58.88
C GLU A 13 12.96 -18.79 -57.77
N ARG A 14 12.94 -18.01 -56.69
CA ARG A 14 13.67 -18.34 -55.46
C ARG A 14 12.93 -19.48 -54.77
N SER A 15 13.67 -20.48 -54.29
CA SER A 15 13.07 -21.59 -53.57
C SER A 15 12.47 -21.12 -52.24
N GLU A 16 11.33 -21.71 -51.84
CA GLU A 16 10.64 -21.45 -50.57
C GLU A 16 11.56 -21.62 -49.34
N GLN A 17 12.61 -22.42 -49.50
CA GLN A 17 13.66 -22.67 -48.52
C GLN A 17 14.62 -21.48 -48.38
N ASP A 18 14.98 -20.82 -49.49
CA ASP A 18 15.83 -19.62 -49.50
C ASP A 18 15.12 -18.41 -48.90
N GLU A 19 13.80 -18.29 -49.11
CA GLU A 19 12.98 -17.29 -48.41
C GLU A 19 12.91 -17.58 -46.92
N LYS A 20 12.62 -18.81 -46.50
CA LYS A 20 12.62 -19.20 -45.07
C LYS A 20 13.96 -18.93 -44.39
N GLU A 21 15.08 -19.19 -45.06
CA GLU A 21 16.40 -18.87 -44.54
C GLU A 21 16.71 -17.38 -44.51
N ALA A 22 16.25 -16.61 -45.49
CA ALA A 22 16.36 -15.14 -45.49
C ALA A 22 15.55 -14.54 -44.34
N TYR A 23 14.31 -15.01 -44.12
CA TYR A 23 13.47 -14.64 -42.98
C TYR A 23 14.10 -15.06 -41.66
N ALA A 24 14.67 -16.26 -41.55
CA ALA A 24 15.37 -16.70 -40.33
C ALA A 24 16.63 -15.85 -40.04
N ARG A 25 17.36 -15.42 -41.07
CA ARG A 25 18.51 -14.50 -40.91
C ARG A 25 18.06 -13.09 -40.51
N LEU A 26 16.95 -12.60 -41.06
CA LEU A 26 16.36 -11.31 -40.67
C LEU A 26 15.84 -11.36 -39.23
N ALA A 27 15.13 -12.43 -38.85
CA ALA A 27 14.64 -12.67 -37.50
C ALA A 27 15.77 -12.82 -36.48
N ASN A 28 16.89 -13.46 -36.85
CA ASN A 28 18.07 -13.54 -35.98
C ASN A 28 18.85 -12.22 -35.86
N THR A 29 18.71 -11.32 -36.82
CA THR A 29 19.26 -9.97 -36.76
C THR A 29 18.36 -9.08 -35.87
N ARG A 30 17.03 -9.13 -36.08
CA ARG A 30 16.02 -8.53 -35.20
C ARG A 30 16.15 -9.01 -33.75
N LYS A 31 16.32 -10.31 -33.51
CA LYS A 31 16.58 -10.88 -32.18
C LYS A 31 17.81 -10.29 -31.50
N ARG A 32 18.87 -9.99 -32.24
CA ARG A 32 20.08 -9.34 -31.70
C ARG A 32 19.83 -7.87 -31.36
N ASP A 33 19.13 -7.17 -32.25
CA ASP A 33 18.79 -5.74 -32.09
C ASP A 33 17.75 -5.51 -30.98
N LEU A 34 16.84 -6.46 -30.73
CA LEU A 34 15.83 -6.44 -29.66
C LEU A 34 16.37 -6.94 -28.32
N GLN A 35 17.36 -7.84 -28.32
CA GLN A 35 18.12 -8.16 -27.12
C GLN A 35 18.97 -6.96 -26.68
N GLU A 36 19.48 -6.18 -27.64
CA GLU A 36 20.02 -4.84 -27.38
C GLU A 36 18.93 -3.84 -26.95
N GLU A 37 17.69 -3.88 -27.48
CA GLU A 37 16.57 -3.02 -27.07
C GLU A 37 16.10 -3.25 -25.64
N PHE A 38 15.88 -4.50 -25.24
CA PHE A 38 15.52 -4.81 -23.86
C PHE A 38 16.63 -4.36 -22.90
N THR A 39 17.88 -4.52 -23.32
CA THR A 39 19.04 -4.06 -22.55
C THR A 39 19.19 -2.53 -22.60
N ARG A 40 18.77 -1.88 -23.68
CA ARG A 40 18.81 -0.41 -23.87
C ARG A 40 17.62 0.33 -23.29
N GLU A 41 16.42 -0.23 -23.21
CA GLU A 41 15.32 0.31 -22.40
C GLU A 41 15.67 0.24 -20.90
N LEU A 42 16.53 -0.71 -20.51
CA LEU A 42 17.21 -0.73 -19.20
C LEU A 42 18.36 0.29 -19.08
N GLU A 43 18.95 0.76 -20.19
CA GLU A 43 20.11 1.68 -20.26
C GLU A 43 19.81 3.07 -20.87
N HIS A 44 18.54 3.44 -21.14
CA HIS A 44 18.14 4.64 -21.91
C HIS A 44 18.35 5.99 -21.18
N ASP A 45 19.31 6.02 -20.25
CA ASP A 45 19.78 7.19 -19.52
C ASP A 45 21.13 7.76 -20.04
N LYS A 46 21.69 7.25 -21.15
CA LYS A 46 22.88 7.87 -21.77
C LYS A 46 22.48 8.91 -22.84
N PRO A 47 22.95 10.17 -22.74
CA PRO A 47 22.65 11.18 -23.75
C PRO A 47 23.41 10.91 -25.06
N ALA A 48 22.79 11.25 -26.19
CA ALA A 48 23.49 11.50 -27.44
C ALA A 48 24.46 12.67 -27.23
N LYS A 49 25.69 12.56 -27.75
CA LYS A 49 26.65 13.68 -27.77
C LYS A 49 26.07 14.80 -28.62
N VAL A 50 25.74 15.93 -27.98
CA VAL A 50 25.46 17.19 -28.68
C VAL A 50 26.81 17.77 -29.13
N PRO A 51 26.99 18.15 -30.41
CA PRO A 51 28.15 18.91 -30.84
C PRO A 51 28.15 20.27 -30.13
N LYS A 52 29.29 20.68 -29.57
CA LYS A 52 29.45 22.02 -29.00
C LYS A 52 29.12 23.07 -30.07
N ILE A 53 28.14 23.91 -29.80
CA ILE A 53 27.95 25.20 -30.46
C ILE A 53 28.74 26.19 -29.60
N ASP A 54 29.64 26.93 -30.25
CA ASP A 54 30.49 27.94 -29.65
C ASP A 54 29.66 29.21 -29.44
N ASP A 55 29.70 29.77 -28.23
CA ASP A 55 29.02 31.00 -27.86
C ASP A 55 29.74 32.21 -28.49
N GLY A 56 29.01 32.98 -29.31
CA GLY A 56 29.49 34.21 -29.91
C GLY A 56 28.39 35.28 -29.91
N SER A 57 28.41 36.09 -28.84
CA SER A 57 27.92 37.47 -28.66
C SER A 57 26.77 38.02 -29.52
N ASP A 58 25.74 38.50 -28.80
CA ASP A 58 24.72 39.45 -29.22
C ASP A 58 25.31 40.73 -29.85
N GLU A 59 24.87 41.09 -31.06
CA GLU A 59 24.71 42.48 -31.49
C GLU A 59 23.42 42.61 -32.31
N GLU A 60 22.55 43.53 -31.90
CA GLU A 60 21.40 44.02 -32.65
C GLU A 60 21.89 44.68 -33.94
N ASP A 61 21.24 44.43 -35.08
CA ASP A 61 21.16 45.48 -36.10
C ASP A 61 20.02 45.31 -37.11
N THR A 62 19.61 46.48 -37.59
CA THR A 62 18.36 46.82 -38.26
C THR A 62 18.38 46.55 -39.78
N ILE A 63 17.18 46.39 -40.35
CA ILE A 63 16.93 46.14 -41.77
C ILE A 63 17.34 47.34 -42.64
N PHE A 64 18.17 47.11 -43.66
CA PHE A 64 18.26 47.95 -44.86
C PHE A 64 18.35 47.06 -46.12
N GLU A 65 17.43 47.28 -47.07
CA GLU A 65 17.49 46.70 -48.41
C GLU A 65 18.58 47.41 -49.25
N SER A 66 19.47 46.62 -49.86
CA SER A 66 20.33 47.08 -50.97
C SER A 66 20.51 45.96 -52.00
N GLU A 67 20.45 46.34 -53.29
CA GLU A 67 20.56 45.44 -54.44
C GLU A 67 21.84 44.57 -54.44
N PRO A 68 21.82 43.37 -55.05
CA PRO A 68 22.93 42.42 -54.91
C PRO A 68 24.15 42.83 -55.74
N GLU A 69 25.29 43.04 -55.06
CA GLU A 69 26.60 43.09 -55.71
C GLU A 69 26.94 41.73 -56.34
N VAL A 70 27.32 41.76 -57.63
CA VAL A 70 27.73 40.58 -58.40
C VAL A 70 29.05 40.04 -57.85
N LYS A 71 29.00 38.92 -57.11
CA LYS A 71 30.19 38.23 -56.60
C LYS A 71 31.11 37.81 -57.76
N PRO A 72 32.44 38.00 -57.64
CA PRO A 72 33.39 37.54 -58.63
C PRO A 72 33.42 36.01 -58.68
N LYS A 73 33.26 35.43 -59.88
CA LYS A 73 33.28 33.98 -60.12
C LYS A 73 34.52 33.31 -59.51
N THR A 74 34.29 32.30 -58.69
CA THR A 74 35.28 31.42 -58.06
C THR A 74 36.09 30.65 -59.11
N ALA A 75 37.26 30.11 -58.72
CA ALA A 75 38.09 29.29 -59.61
C ALA A 75 37.33 28.05 -60.14
N ALA A 76 36.46 27.47 -59.32
CA ALA A 76 35.61 26.35 -59.71
C ALA A 76 34.58 26.76 -60.78
N GLU A 77 33.92 27.91 -60.64
CA GLU A 77 32.94 28.40 -61.62
C GLU A 77 33.58 28.70 -62.97
N ARG A 78 34.79 29.28 -62.98
CA ARG A 78 35.55 29.51 -64.23
C ARG A 78 35.98 28.20 -64.89
N MET A 79 36.29 27.17 -64.10
CA MET A 79 36.63 25.86 -64.62
C MET A 79 35.39 25.16 -65.20
N MET A 80 34.24 25.23 -64.52
CA MET A 80 32.98 24.68 -65.00
C MET A 80 32.54 25.34 -66.32
N GLU A 81 32.66 26.67 -66.43
CA GLU A 81 32.36 27.41 -67.66
C GLU A 81 33.28 26.99 -68.82
N LYS A 82 34.58 26.77 -68.56
CA LYS A 82 35.52 26.21 -69.55
C LYS A 82 35.19 24.78 -69.97
N MET A 83 34.52 24.00 -69.13
CA MET A 83 34.06 22.64 -69.44
C MET A 83 32.67 22.61 -70.12
N GLY A 84 32.14 23.77 -70.50
CA GLY A 84 30.88 23.90 -71.24
C GLY A 84 29.63 23.98 -70.38
N TYR A 85 29.78 24.21 -69.06
CA TYR A 85 28.65 24.47 -68.16
C TYR A 85 27.94 25.77 -68.54
N LYS A 86 26.61 25.74 -68.61
CA LYS A 86 25.74 26.91 -68.71
C LYS A 86 24.75 26.86 -67.55
N GLU A 87 24.50 28.00 -66.92
CA GLU A 87 23.57 28.12 -65.80
C GLU A 87 22.19 27.53 -66.17
N GLY A 88 21.65 26.66 -65.31
CA GLY A 88 20.40 25.94 -65.55
C GLY A 88 20.47 24.73 -66.50
N LYS A 89 21.67 24.31 -66.96
CA LYS A 89 21.85 23.12 -67.81
C LYS A 89 22.78 22.08 -67.17
N GLY A 90 22.64 20.83 -67.62
CA GLY A 90 23.50 19.72 -67.23
C GLY A 90 24.99 19.98 -67.52
N LEU A 91 25.87 19.50 -66.64
CA LEU A 91 27.32 19.64 -66.81
C LEU A 91 27.85 18.89 -68.07
N GLY A 92 28.66 19.54 -68.90
CA GLY A 92 29.31 18.97 -70.08
C GLY A 92 28.95 19.67 -71.39
N LYS A 93 29.81 19.53 -72.41
CA LYS A 93 29.74 20.28 -73.69
C LYS A 93 28.39 20.18 -74.43
N ASN A 94 27.66 19.08 -74.27
CA ASN A 94 26.33 18.87 -74.87
C ASN A 94 25.18 18.90 -73.86
N ALA A 95 25.38 19.49 -72.67
CA ALA A 95 24.42 19.48 -71.57
C ALA A 95 24.02 18.07 -71.08
N GLN A 96 24.94 17.10 -71.20
CA GLN A 96 24.68 15.68 -70.90
C GLN A 96 24.62 15.33 -69.40
N GLY A 97 25.04 16.24 -68.52
CA GLY A 97 24.91 16.06 -67.08
C GLY A 97 23.45 16.20 -66.62
N ARG A 98 23.11 15.68 -65.44
CA ARG A 98 21.78 15.92 -64.86
C ARG A 98 21.64 17.40 -64.48
N ALA A 99 20.57 18.05 -64.94
CA ALA A 99 20.19 19.41 -64.55
C ALA A 99 19.28 19.42 -63.32
N GLU A 100 18.53 18.33 -63.12
CA GLU A 100 17.70 18.14 -61.94
C GLU A 100 18.56 17.74 -60.73
N PRO A 101 18.22 18.22 -59.51
CA PRO A 101 18.84 17.74 -58.29
C PRO A 101 18.77 16.22 -58.25
N VAL A 102 19.86 15.57 -57.82
CA VAL A 102 19.86 14.12 -57.61
C VAL A 102 18.80 13.82 -56.57
N ALA A 103 17.71 13.17 -56.98
CA ALA A 103 16.65 12.76 -56.07
C ALA A 103 17.27 11.99 -54.90
N LEU A 104 17.02 12.48 -53.68
CA LEU A 104 17.46 11.79 -52.47
C LEU A 104 16.89 10.37 -52.51
N SER A 105 17.76 9.38 -52.25
CA SER A 105 17.32 7.98 -52.23
C SER A 105 16.13 7.83 -51.28
N THR A 106 14.99 7.43 -51.82
CA THR A 106 13.77 7.10 -51.06
C THR A 106 13.84 5.70 -50.46
N GLN A 107 14.92 4.96 -50.74
CA GLN A 107 15.11 3.57 -50.35
C GLN A 107 15.43 3.46 -48.85
N ARG A 108 14.63 2.64 -48.15
CA ARG A 108 14.93 2.17 -46.79
C ARG A 108 15.66 0.82 -46.85
N GLY A 109 16.81 0.73 -46.18
CA GLY A 109 17.52 -0.55 -45.93
C GLY A 109 17.99 -1.30 -47.19
N ARG A 110 18.14 -2.64 -47.06
CA ARG A 110 18.58 -3.56 -48.14
C ARG A 110 17.44 -4.09 -49.02
N THR A 111 16.27 -3.48 -48.98
CA THR A 111 15.10 -3.90 -49.74
C THR A 111 15.36 -3.70 -51.25
N GLY A 112 15.17 -4.75 -52.06
CA GLY A 112 15.52 -4.74 -53.49
C GLY A 112 14.75 -3.70 -54.30
N LEU A 113 15.37 -3.20 -55.39
CA LEU A 113 14.70 -2.32 -56.36
C LEU A 113 13.41 -2.97 -56.86
N GLY A 114 12.25 -2.35 -56.58
CA GLY A 114 10.95 -2.76 -57.11
C GLY A 114 9.99 -3.45 -56.13
N SER A 115 10.36 -3.70 -54.86
CA SER A 115 9.43 -4.33 -53.92
C SER A 115 8.24 -3.43 -53.58
N THR A 116 7.02 -3.97 -53.63
CA THR A 116 5.75 -3.27 -53.34
C THR A 116 5.68 -2.78 -51.89
N ALA A 117 6.20 -3.56 -50.94
CA ALA A 117 6.28 -3.18 -49.52
C ALA A 117 7.18 -1.95 -49.29
N GLY A 118 8.29 -1.82 -50.03
CA GLY A 118 9.17 -0.65 -49.97
C GLY A 118 8.56 0.63 -50.52
N LYS A 119 7.48 0.56 -51.32
CA LYS A 119 6.77 1.74 -51.84
C LYS A 119 5.80 2.36 -50.83
N VAL A 120 5.11 1.54 -50.02
CA VAL A 120 4.12 2.01 -49.03
C VAL A 120 4.80 2.78 -47.88
N VAL A 121 6.04 2.39 -47.54
CA VAL A 121 6.85 3.00 -46.48
C VAL A 121 7.94 3.94 -47.05
N ALA A 122 7.85 4.28 -48.34
CA ALA A 122 8.77 5.21 -48.99
C ALA A 122 8.69 6.58 -48.32
N ARG A 123 9.82 7.30 -48.28
CA ARG A 123 9.85 8.67 -47.76
C ARG A 123 9.01 9.58 -48.65
N ASP A 124 8.13 10.33 -48.00
CA ASP A 124 7.31 11.37 -48.61
C ASP A 124 7.38 12.59 -47.70
N PHE A 125 8.03 13.65 -48.18
CA PHE A 125 8.21 14.89 -47.42
C PHE A 125 7.00 15.82 -47.48
N THR A 126 6.04 15.53 -48.38
CA THR A 126 4.77 16.26 -48.50
C THR A 126 3.65 15.65 -47.68
N GLU A 127 3.84 14.43 -47.17
CA GLU A 127 2.90 13.81 -46.24
C GLU A 127 2.80 14.69 -44.99
N GLU A 128 1.58 15.08 -44.65
CA GLU A 128 1.22 15.82 -43.45
C GLU A 128 0.06 15.11 -42.77
N TRP A 129 0.15 14.91 -41.45
CA TRP A 129 -0.94 14.35 -40.68
C TRP A 129 -2.02 15.39 -40.42
N ASP A 130 -3.27 15.02 -40.71
CA ASP A 130 -4.43 15.83 -40.41
C ASP A 130 -4.76 15.74 -38.91
N GLU A 131 -4.36 16.77 -38.16
CA GLU A 131 -4.59 16.85 -36.70
C GLU A 131 -6.09 16.85 -36.33
N SER A 132 -7.00 17.21 -37.24
CA SER A 132 -8.45 17.22 -36.95
C SER A 132 -9.07 15.83 -36.78
N LYS A 133 -8.35 14.77 -37.19
CA LYS A 133 -8.79 13.37 -37.05
C LYS A 133 -8.58 12.81 -35.63
N GLU A 134 -7.82 13.52 -34.80
CA GLU A 134 -7.42 13.05 -33.48
C GLU A 134 -7.95 13.98 -32.40
N GLU A 135 -8.57 13.40 -31.38
CA GLU A 135 -8.95 14.11 -30.17
C GLU A 135 -7.88 13.90 -29.08
N LYS A 136 -7.33 15.01 -28.58
CA LYS A 136 -6.34 15.03 -27.49
C LYS A 136 -7.00 15.63 -26.25
N THR A 137 -7.06 14.87 -25.17
CA THR A 137 -7.73 15.28 -23.93
C THR A 137 -6.79 15.15 -22.73
N ILE A 138 -7.01 15.96 -21.70
CA ILE A 138 -6.30 15.80 -20.41
C ILE A 138 -7.09 14.85 -19.51
N GLU A 139 -8.40 15.06 -19.43
CA GLU A 139 -9.31 14.23 -18.65
C GLU A 139 -9.76 13.02 -19.48
N GLU A 140 -9.96 11.90 -18.79
CA GLU A 140 -10.41 10.64 -19.36
C GLU A 140 -11.71 10.23 -18.70
N HIS A 141 -12.70 9.84 -19.51
CA HIS A 141 -14.00 9.39 -19.01
C HIS A 141 -14.00 7.89 -18.75
N VAL A 142 -14.53 7.49 -17.60
CA VAL A 142 -14.68 6.09 -17.19
C VAL A 142 -16.04 5.57 -17.63
N GLU A 143 -16.04 4.47 -18.36
CA GLU A 143 -17.24 3.73 -18.78
C GLU A 143 -17.30 2.41 -18.01
N TRP A 144 -18.16 2.34 -16.99
CA TRP A 144 -18.40 1.10 -16.25
C TRP A 144 -19.30 0.16 -17.06
N ILE A 145 -18.96 -1.13 -17.04
CA ILE A 145 -19.80 -2.19 -17.62
C ILE A 145 -21.11 -2.29 -16.79
N PRO A 146 -22.28 -2.50 -17.42
CA PRO A 146 -23.56 -2.63 -16.71
C PRO A 146 -23.48 -3.61 -15.53
N LYS A 147 -24.10 -3.27 -14.40
CA LYS A 147 -24.04 -4.08 -13.17
C LYS A 147 -24.73 -5.43 -13.39
N CYS A 148 -24.19 -6.49 -12.80
CA CYS A 148 -24.86 -7.80 -12.75
C CYS A 148 -25.80 -7.84 -11.55
N SER A 149 -27.02 -8.35 -11.73
CA SER A 149 -27.99 -8.50 -10.63
C SER A 149 -27.55 -9.57 -9.64
N ASP A 150 -27.98 -9.45 -8.38
CA ASP A 150 -27.64 -10.41 -7.34
C ASP A 150 -28.33 -11.77 -7.56
N GLU A 151 -29.47 -11.80 -8.25
CA GLU A 151 -30.10 -13.02 -8.74
C GLU A 151 -29.19 -13.75 -9.72
N LYS A 152 -28.67 -13.04 -10.74
CA LYS A 152 -27.81 -13.64 -11.76
C LYS A 152 -26.47 -14.08 -11.20
N ARG A 153 -25.88 -13.29 -10.30
CA ARG A 153 -24.67 -13.67 -9.57
C ARG A 153 -24.83 -14.98 -8.81
N ARG A 154 -25.96 -15.14 -8.08
CA ARG A 154 -26.28 -16.40 -7.37
C ARG A 154 -26.48 -17.57 -8.33
N GLU A 155 -27.24 -17.37 -9.41
CA GLU A 155 -27.45 -18.39 -10.43
C GLU A 155 -26.12 -18.95 -10.99
N ILE A 156 -25.21 -18.05 -11.36
CA ILE A 156 -23.89 -18.43 -11.88
C ILE A 156 -23.04 -19.11 -10.81
N ALA A 157 -23.01 -18.58 -9.58
CA ALA A 157 -22.26 -19.19 -8.48
C ALA A 157 -22.77 -20.60 -8.13
N ASP A 158 -24.09 -20.79 -8.07
CA ASP A 158 -24.73 -22.09 -7.82
C ASP A 158 -24.47 -23.07 -8.97
N PHE A 159 -24.46 -22.59 -10.23
CA PHE A 159 -24.08 -23.40 -11.37
C PHE A 159 -22.63 -23.88 -11.27
N LEU A 160 -21.70 -22.97 -10.95
CA LEU A 160 -20.28 -23.29 -10.76
C LEU A 160 -20.03 -24.24 -9.58
N ALA A 161 -20.87 -24.17 -8.55
CA ALA A 161 -20.81 -25.11 -7.42
C ALA A 161 -21.33 -26.52 -7.77
N SER A 162 -22.06 -26.68 -8.87
CA SER A 162 -22.60 -27.98 -9.32
C SER A 162 -21.61 -28.70 -10.25
N ASP A 163 -21.66 -30.02 -10.34
CA ASP A 163 -20.82 -30.81 -11.27
C ASP A 163 -21.07 -30.52 -12.77
N ARG A 164 -22.07 -29.68 -13.09
CA ARG A 164 -22.42 -29.31 -14.47
C ARG A 164 -21.48 -28.26 -15.08
N HIS A 165 -20.69 -27.56 -14.27
CA HIS A 165 -19.79 -26.51 -14.76
C HIS A 165 -18.73 -27.02 -15.75
N SER A 166 -18.39 -28.32 -15.70
CA SER A 166 -17.48 -28.94 -16.66
C SER A 166 -17.98 -28.83 -18.10
N GLN A 167 -19.28 -28.61 -18.32
CA GLN A 167 -19.88 -28.40 -19.65
C GLN A 167 -19.47 -27.06 -20.28
N TRP A 168 -19.07 -26.06 -19.48
CA TRP A 168 -18.57 -24.78 -19.99
C TRP A 168 -17.12 -24.84 -20.46
N ILE A 169 -16.33 -25.79 -19.97
CA ILE A 169 -14.93 -25.96 -20.37
C ILE A 169 -14.89 -26.67 -21.72
N LYS A 170 -14.69 -25.93 -22.81
CA LYS A 170 -14.52 -26.53 -24.15
C LYS A 170 -13.04 -26.66 -24.48
N ILE A 171 -12.59 -27.91 -24.58
CA ILE A 171 -11.23 -28.26 -25.02
C ILE A 171 -11.28 -28.65 -26.49
N ALA A 172 -10.47 -27.99 -27.32
CA ALA A 172 -10.38 -28.26 -28.75
C ALA A 172 -8.96 -28.02 -29.25
N LEU A 173 -8.70 -28.32 -30.53
CA LEU A 173 -7.40 -28.07 -31.16
C LEU A 173 -6.97 -26.62 -30.96
N LYS A 174 -5.69 -26.43 -30.68
CA LYS A 174 -5.12 -25.10 -30.45
C LYS A 174 -5.30 -24.20 -31.68
N LYS A 175 -6.13 -23.18 -31.55
CA LYS A 175 -6.34 -22.13 -32.56
C LYS A 175 -5.29 -21.02 -32.40
N LEU A 176 -4.58 -20.69 -33.48
CA LEU A 176 -3.58 -19.61 -33.54
C LEU A 176 -3.95 -18.59 -34.63
N LYS A 177 -5.24 -18.31 -34.78
CA LYS A 177 -5.79 -17.38 -35.75
C LYS A 177 -6.71 -16.41 -35.02
N ILE A 178 -6.51 -15.11 -35.25
CA ILE A 178 -7.29 -14.03 -34.63
C ILE A 178 -8.29 -13.40 -35.61
N GLU A 179 -8.05 -13.51 -36.92
CA GLU A 179 -8.84 -12.84 -37.98
C GLU A 179 -10.31 -13.26 -38.03
N ASP A 180 -10.64 -14.44 -37.50
CA ASP A 180 -11.99 -15.01 -37.46
C ASP A 180 -12.63 -14.95 -36.06
N GLU A 181 -12.03 -14.21 -35.11
CA GLU A 181 -12.61 -13.95 -33.78
C GLU A 181 -13.58 -12.74 -33.83
N THR A 182 -14.68 -12.90 -34.56
CA THR A 182 -15.65 -11.82 -34.86
C THR A 182 -16.89 -11.81 -33.96
N GLU A 183 -16.91 -12.67 -32.94
CA GLU A 183 -18.05 -12.79 -32.02
C GLU A 183 -18.28 -11.52 -31.18
N PHE A 184 -17.20 -10.79 -30.88
CA PHE A 184 -17.22 -9.60 -30.02
C PHE A 184 -16.62 -8.35 -30.70
N CYS A 185 -16.58 -8.34 -32.03
CA CYS A 185 -16.13 -7.21 -32.86
C CYS A 185 -16.59 -7.43 -34.30
N ASP A 186 -17.09 -6.38 -34.96
CA ASP A 186 -17.35 -6.42 -36.40
C ASP A 186 -16.12 -6.90 -37.20
N GLU A 187 -16.37 -7.77 -38.17
CA GLU A 187 -15.35 -8.40 -39.00
C GLU A 187 -14.51 -7.37 -39.77
N GLN A 188 -15.14 -6.36 -40.35
CA GLN A 188 -14.43 -5.35 -41.14
C GLN A 188 -13.55 -4.48 -40.23
N VAL A 189 -14.04 -4.12 -39.05
CA VAL A 189 -13.27 -3.36 -38.06
C VAL A 189 -12.02 -4.12 -37.61
N LEU A 190 -12.16 -5.42 -37.33
CA LEU A 190 -11.07 -6.29 -36.92
C LEU A 190 -10.02 -6.41 -38.04
N LEU A 191 -10.46 -6.75 -39.26
CA LEU A 191 -9.57 -6.89 -40.42
C LEU A 191 -8.84 -5.59 -40.76
N ASP A 192 -9.51 -4.44 -40.65
CA ASP A 192 -8.90 -3.14 -40.87
C ASP A 192 -7.78 -2.84 -39.86
N MET A 193 -8.01 -3.16 -38.58
CA MET A 193 -6.99 -2.99 -37.54
C MET A 193 -5.81 -3.94 -37.75
N ILE A 194 -6.05 -5.21 -38.12
CA ILE A 194 -4.98 -6.18 -38.41
C ILE A 194 -4.14 -5.70 -39.60
N LYS A 195 -4.77 -5.32 -40.72
CA LYS A 195 -4.07 -4.79 -41.89
C LYS A 195 -3.20 -3.58 -41.55
N ALA A 196 -3.67 -2.70 -40.67
CA ALA A 196 -2.90 -1.54 -40.23
C ALA A 196 -1.67 -1.93 -39.40
N LYS A 197 -1.72 -3.03 -38.63
CA LYS A 197 -0.57 -3.57 -37.88
C LYS A 197 0.48 -4.14 -38.84
N ASP A 198 0.04 -4.93 -39.82
CA ASP A 198 0.93 -5.66 -40.75
C ASP A 198 1.81 -4.74 -41.61
N VAL A 199 1.38 -3.49 -41.86
CA VAL A 199 2.20 -2.48 -42.57
C VAL A 199 3.56 -2.27 -41.88
N PHE A 200 3.62 -2.41 -40.55
CA PHE A 200 4.82 -2.17 -39.77
C PHE A 200 5.78 -3.37 -39.75
N ASP A 201 5.36 -4.56 -40.16
CA ASP A 201 6.23 -5.73 -40.28
C ASP A 201 7.38 -5.50 -41.28
N HIS A 202 7.13 -4.61 -42.24
CA HIS A 202 8.08 -4.18 -43.27
C HIS A 202 8.94 -2.97 -42.87
N MET A 203 8.76 -2.43 -41.65
CA MET A 203 9.52 -1.31 -41.12
C MET A 203 10.65 -1.77 -40.18
N SER A 204 11.71 -0.98 -40.06
CA SER A 204 12.71 -1.19 -39.01
C SER A 204 12.19 -0.71 -37.65
N ASP A 205 12.55 -1.41 -36.58
CA ASP A 205 12.12 -1.06 -35.21
C ASP A 205 12.60 0.33 -34.80
N ARG A 206 13.75 0.76 -35.33
CA ARG A 206 14.25 2.12 -35.10
C ARG A 206 13.31 3.17 -35.70
N ASP A 207 12.95 3.03 -36.97
CA ASP A 207 12.07 4.00 -37.64
C ASP A 207 10.69 4.04 -36.98
N LEU A 208 10.14 2.87 -36.61
CA LEU A 208 8.87 2.77 -35.92
C LEU A 208 8.92 3.51 -34.57
N ARG A 209 9.99 3.32 -33.80
CA ARG A 209 10.17 4.02 -32.51
C ARG A 209 10.33 5.53 -32.69
N GLU A 210 11.11 5.98 -33.65
CA GLU A 210 11.29 7.42 -33.93
C GLU A 210 9.98 8.06 -34.41
N ALA A 211 9.21 7.39 -35.28
CA ALA A 211 7.89 7.85 -35.70
C ALA A 211 6.91 7.89 -34.52
N ARG A 212 6.82 6.80 -33.74
CA ARG A 212 5.99 6.70 -32.53
C ARG A 212 6.28 7.80 -31.52
N THR A 213 7.56 8.05 -31.21
CA THR A 213 7.96 9.06 -30.22
C THR A 213 7.54 10.46 -30.64
N ARG A 214 7.60 10.77 -31.94
CA ARG A 214 7.15 12.05 -32.50
C ARG A 214 5.63 12.14 -32.64
N ALA A 215 4.95 11.02 -32.91
CA ALA A 215 3.52 10.96 -33.21
C ALA A 215 2.62 10.83 -31.97
N ASN A 216 3.08 10.19 -30.89
CA ASN A 216 2.27 10.00 -29.70
C ASN A 216 2.19 11.32 -28.89
N PRO A 217 1.01 11.95 -28.75
CA PRO A 217 0.88 13.23 -28.04
C PRO A 217 1.25 13.15 -26.56
N TYR A 218 1.20 11.96 -25.94
CA TYR A 218 1.48 11.75 -24.51
C TYR A 218 2.88 11.19 -24.22
N GLU A 219 3.77 11.04 -25.21
CA GLU A 219 5.06 10.33 -25.04
C GLU A 219 6.00 11.04 -24.04
N THR A 220 6.00 12.38 -24.03
CA THR A 220 6.88 13.20 -23.18
C THR A 220 6.55 13.09 -21.69
N ILE A 221 5.38 12.56 -21.29
CA ILE A 221 5.06 12.27 -19.88
C ILE A 221 6.14 11.35 -19.27
N GLY A 222 6.60 10.36 -20.06
CA GLY A 222 7.70 9.48 -19.67
C GLY A 222 7.48 8.83 -18.30
N SER A 223 8.52 8.81 -17.47
CA SER A 223 8.47 8.28 -16.10
C SER A 223 8.40 9.35 -15.02
N ALA A 224 8.34 10.64 -15.39
CA ALA A 224 8.58 11.77 -14.48
C ALA A 224 9.81 11.55 -13.58
N PHE A 225 9.63 11.45 -12.26
CA PHE A 225 10.69 11.17 -11.29
C PHE A 225 10.68 9.72 -10.75
N PHE A 226 9.82 8.84 -11.29
CA PHE A 226 9.79 7.42 -10.95
C PHE A 226 10.83 6.62 -11.76
N GLN A 227 11.02 5.34 -11.40
CA GLN A 227 11.99 4.48 -12.05
C GLN A 227 11.64 4.16 -13.52
N ASN A 228 10.35 4.13 -13.88
CA ASN A 228 9.86 3.77 -15.21
C ASN A 228 8.47 4.36 -15.50
N ARG A 229 8.00 4.21 -16.76
CA ARG A 229 6.70 4.71 -17.21
C ARG A 229 5.50 4.01 -16.57
N ALA A 230 5.67 2.78 -16.09
CA ALA A 230 4.56 2.02 -15.51
C ALA A 230 4.00 2.72 -14.26
N ALA A 231 4.85 3.34 -13.44
CA ALA A 231 4.41 4.16 -12.31
C ALA A 231 3.43 5.27 -12.72
N MET A 232 3.66 5.91 -13.88
CA MET A 232 2.77 6.94 -14.41
C MET A 232 1.43 6.38 -14.89
N LYS A 233 1.38 5.12 -15.32
CA LYS A 233 0.10 4.45 -15.63
C LYS A 233 -0.76 4.29 -14.39
N THR A 234 -0.16 3.89 -13.27
CA THR A 234 -0.89 3.82 -12.00
C THR A 234 -1.32 5.20 -11.54
N ALA A 235 -0.46 6.23 -11.65
CA ALA A 235 -0.83 7.61 -11.31
C ALA A 235 -2.02 8.13 -12.12
N ASN A 236 -1.99 7.88 -13.43
CA ASN A 236 -3.05 8.23 -14.35
C ASN A 236 -4.35 7.51 -13.99
N LEU A 237 -4.32 6.18 -13.85
CA LEU A 237 -5.50 5.38 -13.53
C LEU A 237 -6.07 5.74 -12.16
N ASP A 238 -5.23 5.93 -11.14
CA ASP A 238 -5.64 6.28 -9.79
C ASP A 238 -6.40 7.60 -9.77
N LYS A 239 -5.95 8.62 -10.51
CA LYS A 239 -6.72 9.87 -10.64
C LYS A 239 -8.02 9.69 -11.44
N VAL A 240 -7.98 8.98 -12.56
CA VAL A 240 -9.13 8.79 -13.47
C VAL A 240 -10.28 8.07 -12.77
N TYR A 241 -9.95 7.12 -11.89
CA TYR A 241 -10.92 6.41 -11.06
C TYR A 241 -11.14 7.06 -9.69
N ASP A 242 -10.90 8.36 -9.55
CA ASP A 242 -11.13 9.14 -8.33
C ASP A 242 -10.52 8.50 -7.06
N TRP A 243 -9.24 8.13 -7.17
CA TRP A 243 -8.40 7.63 -6.09
C TRP A 243 -8.86 6.31 -5.46
N ILE A 244 -9.67 5.50 -6.16
CA ILE A 244 -10.14 4.22 -5.61
C ILE A 244 -9.00 3.22 -5.31
N PHE A 245 -7.85 3.35 -5.98
CA PHE A 245 -6.73 2.42 -5.77
C PHE A 245 -5.93 2.81 -4.53
N SER A 246 -5.56 4.08 -4.41
CA SER A 246 -4.85 4.59 -3.24
C SER A 246 -5.74 4.82 -2.02
N GLN A 247 -7.06 4.91 -2.21
CA GLN A 247 -8.05 5.21 -1.18
C GLN A 247 -7.66 6.48 -0.41
N GLU A 248 -7.25 7.52 -1.15
CA GLU A 248 -6.92 8.81 -0.56
C GLU A 248 -8.19 9.58 -0.21
N ASP A 249 -8.18 10.24 0.95
CA ASP A 249 -9.25 11.15 1.33
C ASP A 249 -9.12 12.44 0.52
N THR A 250 -10.04 12.63 -0.42
CA THR A 250 -10.11 13.81 -1.27
C THR A 250 -10.71 15.02 -0.55
N MET A 251 -11.31 14.84 0.63
CA MET A 251 -11.82 15.95 1.44
C MET A 251 -10.67 16.90 1.81
N ASP A 252 -10.82 18.16 1.44
CA ASP A 252 -9.83 19.23 1.63
C ASP A 252 -8.45 18.97 0.95
N ASN A 253 -8.32 17.94 0.10
CA ASN A 253 -7.05 17.52 -0.54
C ASN A 253 -5.87 17.35 0.45
N LYS A 254 -6.13 16.93 1.71
CA LYS A 254 -5.08 16.79 2.74
C LYS A 254 -3.98 15.82 2.36
N PHE A 255 -4.27 14.81 1.53
CA PHE A 255 -3.28 13.86 1.06
C PHE A 255 -2.13 14.51 0.27
N LEU A 256 -2.35 15.68 -0.36
CA LEU A 256 -1.29 16.46 -1.01
C LEU A 256 -0.24 16.96 -0.03
N LYS A 257 -0.54 17.06 1.27
CA LYS A 257 0.48 17.36 2.28
C LYS A 257 1.52 16.25 2.39
N LYS A 258 1.18 14.99 2.06
CA LYS A 258 2.14 13.88 2.02
C LYS A 258 3.07 13.98 0.83
N ASN A 259 2.54 14.49 -0.29
CA ASN A 259 3.22 14.58 -1.58
C ASN A 259 2.98 15.95 -2.22
N PRO A 260 3.60 17.01 -1.68
CA PRO A 260 3.36 18.36 -2.15
C PRO A 260 3.83 18.54 -3.60
N LEU A 261 3.05 19.31 -4.37
CA LEU A 261 3.39 19.64 -5.76
C LEU A 261 4.54 20.66 -5.83
N ASP A 262 4.64 21.52 -4.80
CA ASP A 262 5.65 22.55 -4.64
C ASP A 262 6.85 22.07 -3.80
N SER A 263 7.73 22.99 -3.43
CA SER A 263 8.91 22.72 -2.60
C SER A 263 8.62 22.63 -1.09
N SER A 264 7.35 22.61 -0.68
CA SER A 264 6.99 22.49 0.74
C SER A 264 7.42 21.14 1.33
N LYS A 265 7.58 21.10 2.65
CA LYS A 265 7.99 19.88 3.35
C LYS A 265 6.80 18.90 3.43
N PRO A 266 6.98 17.63 3.06
CA PRO A 266 5.99 16.59 3.27
C PRO A 266 5.55 16.47 4.73
N VAL A 267 4.27 16.22 4.98
CA VAL A 267 3.67 15.99 6.30
C VAL A 267 2.81 14.74 6.25
N ASN A 268 3.00 13.85 7.22
CA ASN A 268 2.18 12.65 7.33
C ASN A 268 0.82 12.96 7.96
N VAL A 269 -0.23 12.94 7.16
CA VAL A 269 -1.62 13.16 7.62
C VAL A 269 -2.33 11.87 8.03
N ASP A 270 -1.74 10.70 7.74
CA ASP A 270 -2.36 9.38 7.93
C ASP A 270 -1.81 8.64 9.15
N ARG A 271 -1.24 9.34 10.13
CA ARG A 271 -0.60 8.69 11.30
C ARG A 271 -1.56 7.75 12.05
N GLU A 272 -2.82 8.17 12.20
CA GLU A 272 -3.86 7.42 12.91
C GLU A 272 -4.65 6.46 12.01
N SER A 273 -4.48 6.54 10.68
CA SER A 273 -5.15 5.65 9.74
C SER A 273 -4.56 4.23 9.81
N ASP A 274 -5.37 3.22 9.48
CA ASP A 274 -4.87 1.85 9.37
C ASP A 274 -3.80 1.70 8.28
N LEU A 275 -2.97 0.66 8.39
CA LEU A 275 -1.94 0.36 7.40
C LEU A 275 -2.59 -0.11 6.09
N PHE A 276 -2.25 0.54 4.98
CA PHE A 276 -2.71 0.14 3.66
C PHE A 276 -1.89 -1.06 3.15
N TYR A 277 -2.56 -2.08 2.62
CA TYR A 277 -1.92 -3.31 2.12
C TYR A 277 -2.22 -3.45 0.64
N PHE A 278 -1.19 -3.68 -0.18
CA PHE A 278 -1.35 -3.91 -1.61
C PHE A 278 -0.49 -5.08 -2.10
N ALA A 279 -0.85 -5.65 -3.25
CA ALA A 279 -0.06 -6.64 -3.96
C ALA A 279 0.25 -6.17 -5.39
N ASP A 280 1.43 -6.49 -5.88
CA ASP A 280 1.90 -6.16 -7.23
C ASP A 280 2.45 -7.43 -7.91
N VAL A 281 1.68 -7.97 -8.85
CA VAL A 281 1.91 -9.30 -9.45
C VAL A 281 2.28 -9.16 -10.93
N CYS A 282 3.25 -9.93 -11.39
CA CYS A 282 3.85 -9.83 -12.73
C CYS A 282 4.42 -8.43 -13.03
N ALA A 283 4.98 -7.77 -12.02
CA ALA A 283 5.21 -6.33 -12.04
C ALA A 283 6.68 -5.90 -11.98
N GLY A 284 7.64 -6.80 -12.25
CA GLY A 284 9.03 -6.40 -12.39
C GLY A 284 9.17 -5.31 -13.48
N PRO A 285 9.88 -4.19 -13.23
CA PRO A 285 10.81 -3.94 -12.13
C PRO A 285 10.22 -3.29 -10.86
N GLY A 286 8.91 -3.02 -10.78
CA GLY A 286 8.21 -2.52 -9.58
C GLY A 286 7.67 -1.08 -9.69
N GLY A 287 7.36 -0.61 -10.89
CA GLY A 287 6.88 0.76 -11.12
C GLY A 287 5.55 1.08 -10.43
N PHE A 288 4.58 0.15 -10.50
CA PHE A 288 3.28 0.30 -9.84
C PHE A 288 3.44 0.40 -8.32
N SER A 289 4.25 -0.49 -7.74
CA SER A 289 4.62 -0.45 -6.32
C SER A 289 5.27 0.86 -5.89
N GLU A 290 6.20 1.39 -6.69
CA GLU A 290 6.88 2.66 -6.37
C GLU A 290 5.88 3.83 -6.28
N TYR A 291 4.94 3.92 -7.23
CA TYR A 291 3.86 4.90 -7.20
C TYR A 291 3.01 4.75 -5.93
N MET A 292 2.56 3.53 -5.62
CA MET A 292 1.67 3.31 -4.47
C MET A 292 2.34 3.65 -3.15
N LEU A 293 3.60 3.25 -2.96
CA LEU A 293 4.37 3.61 -1.76
C LEU A 293 4.61 5.13 -1.67
N TRP A 294 4.84 5.80 -2.80
CA TRP A 294 4.96 7.26 -2.85
C TRP A 294 3.64 7.95 -2.49
N ARG A 295 2.52 7.58 -3.14
CA ARG A 295 1.20 8.20 -2.92
C ARG A 295 0.73 8.03 -1.48
N LYS A 296 0.84 6.82 -0.93
CA LYS A 296 0.51 6.57 0.49
C LYS A 296 1.48 7.30 1.43
N GLY A 297 2.75 7.41 1.05
CA GLY A 297 3.78 8.16 1.75
C GLY A 297 4.24 7.53 3.07
N PHE A 298 5.41 7.95 3.55
CA PHE A 298 5.97 7.60 4.85
C PHE A 298 5.95 6.08 5.15
N TYR A 299 5.21 5.66 6.17
CA TYR A 299 5.05 4.27 6.62
C TYR A 299 3.56 3.86 6.60
N ASN A 300 2.80 4.41 5.65
CA ASN A 300 1.36 4.20 5.56
C ASN A 300 0.94 3.01 4.70
N ALA A 301 1.90 2.29 4.10
CA ALA A 301 1.61 1.13 3.26
C ALA A 301 2.62 -0.03 3.45
N LYS A 302 2.15 -1.25 3.19
CA LYS A 302 2.92 -2.49 3.03
C LYS A 302 2.54 -3.14 1.71
N GLY A 303 3.54 -3.44 0.88
CA GLY A 303 3.36 -4.10 -0.41
C GLY A 303 3.92 -5.52 -0.44
N PHE A 304 3.29 -6.39 -1.23
CA PHE A 304 3.75 -7.74 -1.53
C PHE A 304 3.97 -7.89 -3.04
N GLY A 305 5.14 -8.40 -3.43
CA GLY A 305 5.51 -8.54 -4.84
C GLY A 305 5.57 -9.99 -5.29
N PHE A 306 5.15 -10.27 -6.51
CA PHE A 306 5.32 -11.59 -7.13
C PHE A 306 5.62 -11.43 -8.62
N THR A 307 6.81 -11.81 -9.07
CA THR A 307 7.22 -11.68 -10.49
C THR A 307 8.25 -12.74 -10.85
N LEU A 308 8.43 -13.00 -12.15
CA LEU A 308 9.46 -13.92 -12.63
C LEU A 308 10.85 -13.52 -12.13
N ALA A 309 11.57 -14.48 -11.58
CA ALA A 309 12.93 -14.31 -11.09
C ALA A 309 13.91 -14.03 -12.25
N GLY A 310 14.95 -13.24 -11.98
CA GLY A 310 16.06 -13.02 -12.90
C GLY A 310 15.98 -11.70 -13.69
N LYS A 311 15.86 -11.78 -15.03
CA LYS A 311 15.94 -10.60 -15.91
C LYS A 311 14.81 -9.61 -15.61
N ASP A 312 13.60 -10.15 -15.50
CA ASP A 312 12.33 -9.45 -15.31
C ASP A 312 11.98 -9.25 -13.82
N ASP A 313 12.98 -9.30 -12.95
CA ASP A 313 12.78 -9.15 -11.50
C ASP A 313 12.68 -7.69 -11.04
N PHE A 314 12.11 -7.48 -9.86
CA PHE A 314 12.07 -6.21 -9.15
C PHE A 314 13.44 -5.55 -9.04
N LYS A 315 13.51 -4.26 -9.34
CA LYS A 315 14.72 -3.44 -9.20
C LYS A 315 14.54 -2.48 -8.03
N LEU A 316 14.38 -3.03 -6.83
CA LEU A 316 14.10 -2.27 -5.60
C LEU A 316 15.15 -1.19 -5.28
N ASN A 317 16.40 -1.41 -5.70
CA ASN A 317 17.48 -0.43 -5.58
C ASN A 317 17.32 0.80 -6.49
N LYS A 318 16.44 0.74 -7.50
CA LYS A 318 16.12 1.85 -8.39
C LYS A 318 14.94 2.70 -7.91
N PHE A 319 14.24 2.28 -6.86
CA PHE A 319 13.17 3.08 -6.25
C PHE A 319 13.78 4.39 -5.74
N CYS A 320 13.24 5.52 -6.19
CA CYS A 320 13.71 6.85 -5.81
C CYS A 320 12.62 7.69 -5.15
N ALA A 321 11.34 7.38 -5.37
CA ALA A 321 10.24 8.14 -4.80
C ALA A 321 9.85 7.69 -3.38
N SER A 322 10.23 6.48 -2.96
CA SER A 322 9.83 5.87 -1.68
C SER A 322 10.82 4.81 -1.20
N SER A 323 10.71 4.40 0.08
CA SER A 323 11.55 3.33 0.62
C SER A 323 11.03 1.95 0.18
N ALA A 324 11.88 1.18 -0.48
CA ALA A 324 11.56 -0.19 -0.88
C ALA A 324 11.45 -1.18 0.29
N TYR A 325 11.83 -0.81 1.53
CA TYR A 325 11.75 -1.74 2.68
C TYR A 325 10.32 -2.10 3.08
N TYR A 326 9.34 -1.29 2.69
CA TYR A 326 7.91 -1.57 2.87
C TYR A 326 7.35 -2.53 1.81
N PHE A 327 8.18 -3.00 0.87
CA PHE A 327 7.80 -3.96 -0.16
C PHE A 327 8.53 -5.29 0.05
N GLU A 328 7.80 -6.40 -0.04
CA GLU A 328 8.34 -7.74 0.17
C GLU A 328 8.08 -8.63 -1.05
N PRO A 329 9.12 -8.87 -1.88
CA PRO A 329 9.03 -9.85 -2.97
C PRO A 329 8.92 -11.28 -2.45
N TYR A 330 8.13 -12.09 -3.15
CA TYR A 330 7.96 -13.52 -2.96
C TYR A 330 7.94 -14.22 -4.31
N TYR A 331 8.57 -15.40 -4.42
CA TYR A 331 8.80 -16.09 -5.70
C TYR A 331 8.17 -17.49 -5.77
N GLY A 332 7.23 -17.78 -4.86
CA GLY A 332 6.53 -19.06 -4.80
C GLY A 332 7.37 -20.19 -4.22
N VAL A 333 6.76 -21.34 -3.98
CA VAL A 333 7.44 -22.54 -3.47
C VAL A 333 8.52 -23.06 -4.42
N LYS A 334 8.40 -22.79 -5.74
CA LYS A 334 9.41 -23.14 -6.73
C LYS A 334 10.52 -22.08 -6.88
N ASN A 335 10.42 -20.96 -6.16
CA ASN A 335 11.38 -19.87 -6.16
C ASN A 335 11.73 -19.34 -7.58
N ASN A 336 10.75 -19.34 -8.48
CA ASN A 336 10.89 -18.86 -9.86
C ASN A 336 9.94 -17.70 -10.19
N GLY A 337 8.92 -17.45 -9.35
CA GLY A 337 7.94 -16.40 -9.55
C GLY A 337 7.00 -16.62 -10.74
N ASP A 338 6.85 -17.86 -11.21
CA ASP A 338 5.91 -18.18 -12.30
C ASP A 338 4.48 -18.18 -11.76
N VAL A 339 3.69 -17.18 -12.15
CA VAL A 339 2.30 -17.02 -11.71
C VAL A 339 1.37 -18.05 -12.34
N MET A 340 1.78 -18.71 -13.43
CA MET A 340 0.95 -19.70 -14.11
C MET A 340 1.01 -21.06 -13.41
N ASP A 341 1.98 -21.28 -12.53
CA ASP A 341 2.15 -22.53 -11.78
C ASP A 341 1.13 -22.62 -10.62
N PRO A 342 0.27 -23.65 -10.59
CA PRO A 342 -0.75 -23.79 -9.54
C PRO A 342 -0.17 -23.81 -8.11
N GLN A 343 0.99 -24.43 -7.89
CA GLN A 343 1.59 -24.53 -6.55
C GLN A 343 2.11 -23.18 -6.07
N ASN A 344 2.63 -22.37 -6.99
CA ASN A 344 3.06 -21.01 -6.68
C ASN A 344 1.87 -20.09 -6.34
N ILE A 345 0.73 -20.22 -7.03
CA ILE A 345 -0.50 -19.48 -6.69
C ILE A 345 -0.96 -19.82 -5.28
N ASP A 346 -1.07 -21.11 -4.96
CA ASP A 346 -1.52 -21.56 -3.63
C ASP A 346 -0.56 -21.08 -2.52
N SER A 347 0.76 -21.09 -2.77
CA SER A 347 1.73 -20.60 -1.78
C SER A 347 1.76 -19.08 -1.66
N LEU A 348 1.51 -18.34 -2.75
CA LEU A 348 1.35 -16.89 -2.74
C LEU A 348 0.13 -16.48 -1.91
N GLU A 349 -0.99 -17.18 -2.06
CA GLU A 349 -2.20 -16.99 -1.27
C GLU A 349 -1.90 -17.10 0.23
N GLN A 350 -1.25 -18.20 0.65
CA GLN A 350 -0.86 -18.41 2.05
C GLN A 350 0.06 -17.31 2.57
N PHE A 351 1.05 -16.91 1.77
CA PHE A 351 2.01 -15.86 2.12
C PHE A 351 1.32 -14.51 2.36
N VAL A 352 0.46 -14.07 1.44
CA VAL A 352 -0.25 -12.79 1.57
C VAL A 352 -1.27 -12.83 2.70
N MET A 353 -2.01 -13.93 2.87
CA MET A 353 -2.95 -14.09 3.97
C MET A 353 -2.25 -14.02 5.33
N LYS A 354 -1.09 -14.68 5.48
CA LYS A 354 -0.26 -14.57 6.69
C LYS A 354 0.19 -13.13 6.95
N GLY A 355 0.68 -12.43 5.93
CA GLY A 355 1.13 -11.04 6.04
C GLY A 355 0.03 -10.01 6.28
N THR A 356 -1.24 -10.38 6.06
CA THR A 356 -2.41 -9.51 6.19
C THR A 356 -3.39 -9.97 7.27
N HIS A 357 -2.96 -10.85 8.18
CA HIS A 357 -3.77 -11.37 9.28
C HIS A 357 -5.08 -12.05 8.81
N GLY A 358 -5.01 -12.81 7.72
CA GLY A 358 -6.12 -13.57 7.15
C GLY A 358 -7.17 -12.73 6.41
N LYS A 359 -6.91 -11.43 6.17
CA LYS A 359 -7.87 -10.54 5.52
C LYS A 359 -7.69 -10.45 3.99
N GLY A 360 -6.45 -10.48 3.51
CA GLY A 360 -6.09 -10.14 2.14
C GLY A 360 -5.70 -8.67 1.97
N VAL A 361 -5.30 -8.28 0.76
CA VAL A 361 -4.87 -6.90 0.41
C VAL A 361 -6.06 -6.00 0.09
N HIS A 362 -5.91 -4.68 0.26
CA HIS A 362 -6.91 -3.69 -0.15
C HIS A 362 -6.93 -3.50 -1.67
N LEU A 363 -5.75 -3.59 -2.29
CA LEU A 363 -5.54 -3.43 -3.72
C LEU A 363 -4.62 -4.53 -4.25
N MET A 364 -4.99 -5.14 -5.37
CA MET A 364 -4.04 -5.89 -6.19
C MET A 364 -3.85 -5.18 -7.54
N MET A 365 -2.61 -5.14 -8.02
CA MET A 365 -2.23 -4.60 -9.32
C MET A 365 -1.51 -5.69 -10.11
N ALA A 366 -1.69 -5.72 -11.43
CA ALA A 366 -0.98 -6.64 -12.30
C ALA A 366 -0.64 -6.03 -13.67
N ASP A 367 0.61 -6.21 -14.13
CA ASP A 367 1.15 -5.67 -15.40
C ASP A 367 1.77 -6.77 -16.29
N GLY A 368 1.27 -8.00 -16.19
CA GLY A 368 1.85 -9.15 -16.87
C GLY A 368 1.84 -9.03 -18.39
N GLY A 369 3.00 -9.28 -18.98
CA GLY A 369 3.18 -9.42 -20.42
C GLY A 369 4.54 -10.05 -20.72
N PHE A 370 4.69 -10.61 -21.90
CA PHE A 370 5.94 -11.13 -22.41
C PHE A 370 6.10 -10.75 -23.88
N SER A 371 7.32 -10.84 -24.39
CA SER A 371 7.59 -10.50 -25.79
C SER A 371 6.91 -11.50 -26.73
N VAL A 372 6.20 -10.99 -27.73
CA VAL A 372 5.50 -11.74 -28.79
C VAL A 372 6.00 -11.28 -30.16
N GLU A 373 7.27 -10.90 -30.23
CA GLU A 373 7.92 -10.36 -31.44
C GLU A 373 7.63 -11.21 -32.69
N GLY A 374 7.11 -10.56 -33.73
CA GLY A 374 6.72 -11.18 -35.01
C GLY A 374 5.41 -11.97 -34.96
N GLN A 375 4.68 -11.91 -33.84
CA GLN A 375 3.40 -12.56 -33.60
C GLN A 375 2.45 -11.65 -32.82
N GLU A 376 2.57 -10.33 -33.00
CA GLU A 376 1.84 -9.30 -32.27
C GLU A 376 0.32 -9.45 -32.43
N ASN A 377 -0.14 -9.88 -33.60
CA ASN A 377 -1.58 -10.09 -33.89
C ASN A 377 -2.22 -11.18 -33.03
N ILE A 378 -1.45 -12.18 -32.58
CA ILE A 378 -1.97 -13.29 -31.76
C ILE A 378 -1.60 -13.16 -30.27
N GLN A 379 -1.20 -11.96 -29.82
CA GLN A 379 -0.78 -11.70 -28.45
C GLN A 379 -1.82 -12.10 -27.40
N GLU A 380 -3.10 -11.89 -27.69
CA GLU A 380 -4.23 -12.31 -26.84
C GLU A 380 -4.18 -13.83 -26.60
N ILE A 381 -4.13 -14.61 -27.67
CA ILE A 381 -4.13 -16.08 -27.63
C ILE A 381 -2.91 -16.59 -26.86
N LEU A 382 -1.73 -16.00 -27.09
CA LEU A 382 -0.51 -16.37 -26.38
C LEU A 382 -0.59 -16.03 -24.89
N SER A 383 -1.24 -14.91 -24.54
CA SER A 383 -1.31 -14.39 -23.17
C SER A 383 -2.50 -14.93 -22.36
N LYS A 384 -3.42 -15.69 -22.97
CA LYS A 384 -4.68 -16.14 -22.34
C LYS A 384 -4.51 -16.79 -20.96
N ARG A 385 -3.50 -17.66 -20.79
CA ARG A 385 -3.24 -18.31 -19.48
C ARG A 385 -2.73 -17.31 -18.45
N LEU A 386 -1.95 -16.31 -18.88
CA LEU A 386 -1.49 -15.23 -18.03
C LEU A 386 -2.64 -14.32 -17.61
N TYR A 387 -3.62 -14.05 -18.49
CA TYR A 387 -4.86 -13.36 -18.10
C TYR A 387 -5.57 -14.13 -17.00
N LEU A 388 -5.86 -15.42 -17.24
CA LEU A 388 -6.53 -16.27 -16.27
C LEU A 388 -5.84 -16.22 -14.91
N CYS A 389 -4.52 -16.41 -14.87
CA CYS A 389 -3.79 -16.52 -13.61
C CYS A 389 -3.74 -15.19 -12.84
N GLN A 390 -3.62 -14.04 -13.52
CA GLN A 390 -3.64 -12.74 -12.85
C GLN A 390 -5.02 -12.42 -12.25
N LEU A 391 -6.09 -12.72 -13.00
CA LEU A 391 -7.47 -12.56 -12.53
C LEU A 391 -7.75 -13.51 -11.36
N LEU A 392 -7.35 -14.78 -11.47
CA LEU A 392 -7.46 -15.80 -10.42
C LEU A 392 -6.74 -15.37 -9.14
N VAL A 393 -5.50 -14.90 -9.22
CA VAL A 393 -4.75 -14.46 -8.04
C VAL A 393 -5.48 -13.33 -7.31
N SER A 394 -6.17 -12.43 -8.04
CA SER A 394 -6.99 -11.38 -7.41
C SER A 394 -8.08 -11.97 -6.51
N LEU A 395 -8.75 -13.02 -6.95
CA LEU A 395 -9.79 -13.70 -6.17
C LEU A 395 -9.20 -14.47 -4.97
N CYS A 396 -7.93 -14.87 -5.05
CA CYS A 396 -7.24 -15.52 -3.94
C CYS A 396 -6.82 -14.54 -2.84
N ILE A 397 -6.33 -13.33 -3.19
CA ILE A 397 -5.60 -12.48 -2.23
C ILE A 397 -6.26 -11.15 -1.88
N VAL A 398 -7.24 -10.70 -2.65
CA VAL A 398 -7.96 -9.44 -2.38
C VAL A 398 -8.99 -9.66 -1.26
N ARG A 399 -9.15 -8.66 -0.39
CA ARG A 399 -10.13 -8.71 0.71
C ARG A 399 -11.54 -8.39 0.24
N GLU A 400 -12.54 -8.70 1.06
CA GLU A 400 -13.92 -8.23 0.85
C GLU A 400 -13.95 -6.69 0.69
N GLY A 401 -14.60 -6.21 -0.36
CA GLY A 401 -14.65 -4.79 -0.72
C GLY A 401 -13.33 -4.22 -1.27
N GLY A 402 -12.30 -5.04 -1.48
CA GLY A 402 -11.03 -4.64 -2.07
C GLY A 402 -11.12 -4.43 -3.58
N ASN A 403 -10.11 -3.76 -4.14
CA ASN A 403 -10.05 -3.38 -5.55
C ASN A 403 -8.93 -4.12 -6.29
N PHE A 404 -9.05 -4.20 -7.60
CA PHE A 404 -8.08 -4.87 -8.46
C PHE A 404 -8.01 -4.18 -9.82
N PHE A 405 -6.83 -4.09 -10.41
CA PHE A 405 -6.71 -3.82 -11.83
C PHE A 405 -5.59 -4.63 -12.47
N CYS A 406 -5.77 -4.96 -13.75
CA CYS A 406 -4.84 -5.81 -14.49
C CYS A 406 -4.74 -5.37 -15.94
N LYS A 407 -3.51 -5.37 -16.45
CA LYS A 407 -3.23 -5.22 -17.87
C LYS A 407 -3.79 -6.41 -18.66
N LEU A 408 -4.41 -6.09 -19.78
CA LEU A 408 -4.84 -6.99 -20.84
C LEU A 408 -4.35 -6.44 -22.18
N PHE A 409 -4.52 -7.24 -23.25
CA PHE A 409 -4.33 -6.79 -24.63
C PHE A 409 -5.69 -6.80 -25.35
N ASP A 410 -5.75 -7.40 -26.53
CA ASP A 410 -7.01 -7.66 -27.20
C ASP A 410 -7.87 -8.66 -26.41
N ILE A 411 -9.18 -8.56 -26.56
CA ILE A 411 -10.20 -9.39 -25.89
C ILE A 411 -11.29 -9.81 -26.89
N PHE A 412 -10.88 -10.31 -28.06
CA PHE A 412 -11.78 -10.76 -29.11
C PHE A 412 -12.23 -12.21 -28.92
N THR A 413 -11.44 -13.03 -28.23
CA THR A 413 -11.74 -14.45 -28.06
C THR A 413 -12.81 -14.70 -27.00
N PRO A 414 -13.68 -15.71 -27.17
CA PRO A 414 -14.63 -16.14 -26.14
C PRO A 414 -13.98 -16.47 -24.79
N PHE A 415 -12.75 -16.99 -24.81
CA PHE A 415 -11.97 -17.25 -23.59
C PHE A 415 -11.72 -15.96 -22.79
N SER A 416 -11.20 -14.92 -23.43
CA SER A 416 -10.91 -13.64 -22.78
C SER A 416 -12.18 -12.98 -22.28
N VAL A 417 -13.24 -12.93 -23.10
CA VAL A 417 -14.51 -12.31 -22.69
C VAL A 417 -15.18 -13.09 -21.56
N GLY A 418 -15.10 -14.42 -21.56
CA GLY A 418 -15.56 -15.25 -20.45
C GLY A 418 -14.84 -14.92 -19.14
N LEU A 419 -13.54 -14.65 -19.18
CA LEU A 419 -12.81 -14.19 -18.00
C LEU A 419 -13.37 -12.85 -17.49
N ILE A 420 -13.59 -11.87 -18.38
CA ILE A 420 -14.17 -10.56 -17.99
C ILE A 420 -15.57 -10.73 -17.39
N TYR A 421 -16.39 -11.62 -17.95
CA TYR A 421 -17.72 -11.92 -17.42
C TYR A 421 -17.65 -12.46 -15.98
N LEU A 422 -16.77 -13.43 -15.72
CA LEU A 422 -16.55 -13.95 -14.36
C LEU A 422 -16.10 -12.88 -13.37
N MET A 423 -15.26 -11.93 -13.81
CA MET A 423 -14.86 -10.80 -12.96
C MET A 423 -16.04 -9.87 -12.63
N ARG A 424 -16.97 -9.65 -13.57
CA ARG A 424 -18.23 -8.91 -13.33
C ARG A 424 -19.11 -9.59 -12.27
N ILE A 425 -19.09 -10.92 -12.19
CA ILE A 425 -19.79 -11.67 -11.14
C ILE A 425 -19.12 -11.43 -9.78
N CYS A 426 -17.78 -11.44 -9.73
CA CYS A 426 -17.01 -11.39 -8.49
C CYS A 426 -16.90 -10.00 -7.84
N TYR A 427 -17.04 -8.92 -8.61
CA TYR A 427 -16.86 -7.55 -8.14
C TYR A 427 -18.15 -6.74 -8.29
N ASP A 428 -18.32 -5.72 -7.45
CA ASP A 428 -19.48 -4.81 -7.51
C ASP A 428 -19.61 -4.15 -8.89
N GLU A 429 -18.49 -3.65 -9.42
CA GLU A 429 -18.39 -2.95 -10.69
C GLU A 429 -17.08 -3.28 -11.40
N ILE A 430 -17.13 -3.39 -12.75
CA ILE A 430 -15.94 -3.52 -13.58
C ILE A 430 -15.93 -2.49 -14.71
N SER A 431 -14.74 -2.13 -15.16
CA SER A 431 -14.52 -1.22 -16.28
C SER A 431 -13.34 -1.71 -17.13
N LEU A 432 -13.36 -1.38 -18.42
CA LEU A 432 -12.27 -1.62 -19.35
C LEU A 432 -11.75 -0.28 -19.86
N HIS A 433 -10.46 0.00 -19.64
CA HIS A 433 -9.90 1.33 -19.87
C HIS A 433 -8.53 1.30 -20.52
N LYS A 434 -8.29 2.20 -21.48
CA LYS A 434 -6.97 2.44 -22.06
C LYS A 434 -6.47 3.83 -21.64
N PRO A 435 -5.56 3.92 -20.64
CA PRO A 435 -5.09 5.20 -20.16
C PRO A 435 -4.22 5.94 -21.19
N HIS A 436 -4.16 7.27 -21.14
CA HIS A 436 -3.30 8.08 -22.05
C HIS A 436 -1.81 7.75 -21.92
N THR A 437 -1.40 7.29 -20.75
CA THR A 437 -0.03 6.78 -20.47
C THR A 437 0.25 5.41 -21.10
N SER A 438 -0.77 4.73 -21.64
CA SER A 438 -0.60 3.57 -22.52
C SER A 438 -0.53 4.03 -23.97
N ARG A 439 0.44 3.51 -24.72
CA ARG A 439 0.68 3.96 -26.09
C ARG A 439 -0.56 3.70 -26.97
N PRO A 440 -0.99 4.68 -27.79
CA PRO A 440 -2.30 4.60 -28.40
C PRO A 440 -2.43 3.56 -29.53
N ALA A 441 -1.33 3.24 -30.22
CA ALA A 441 -1.33 2.26 -31.32
C ALA A 441 -1.15 0.79 -30.89
N ASN A 442 -0.98 0.50 -29.59
CA ASN A 442 -0.89 -0.88 -29.11
C ASN A 442 -2.24 -1.38 -28.56
N SER A 443 -2.35 -2.70 -28.40
CA SER A 443 -3.56 -3.35 -27.88
C SER A 443 -3.68 -3.29 -26.36
N GLU A 444 -2.73 -2.69 -25.65
CA GLU A 444 -2.74 -2.63 -24.17
C GLU A 444 -3.95 -1.86 -23.66
N ARG A 445 -4.68 -2.48 -22.72
CA ARG A 445 -5.78 -1.90 -21.95
C ARG A 445 -5.78 -2.51 -20.55
N TYR A 446 -6.63 -2.02 -19.66
CA TYR A 446 -6.72 -2.48 -18.28
C TYR A 446 -8.16 -2.85 -17.95
N ILE A 447 -8.36 -3.97 -17.28
CA ILE A 447 -9.59 -4.22 -16.52
C ILE A 447 -9.43 -3.61 -15.14
N ILE A 448 -10.45 -2.90 -14.68
CA ILE A 448 -10.57 -2.31 -13.35
C ILE A 448 -11.76 -2.99 -12.67
N CYS A 449 -11.55 -3.50 -11.46
CA CYS A 449 -12.53 -4.22 -10.67
C CYS A 449 -12.65 -3.55 -9.29
N LYS A 450 -13.85 -3.15 -8.92
CA LYS A 450 -14.14 -2.41 -7.68
C LYS A 450 -15.01 -3.26 -6.77
N GLY A 451 -14.61 -3.40 -5.50
CA GLY A 451 -15.40 -4.05 -4.46
C GLY A 451 -15.58 -5.56 -4.66
N LEU A 452 -14.57 -6.36 -4.31
CA LEU A 452 -14.68 -7.83 -4.34
C LEU A 452 -15.81 -8.31 -3.42
N ARG A 453 -16.68 -9.18 -3.94
CA ARG A 453 -17.78 -9.83 -3.20
C ARG A 453 -17.44 -11.30 -2.97
N LYS A 454 -16.94 -11.63 -1.77
CA LYS A 454 -16.46 -12.99 -1.46
C LYS A 454 -17.55 -14.06 -1.51
N GLU A 455 -18.80 -13.67 -1.27
CA GLU A 455 -19.97 -14.56 -1.38
C GLU A 455 -20.05 -15.26 -2.75
N TYR A 456 -19.62 -14.59 -3.83
CA TYR A 456 -19.67 -15.13 -5.20
C TYR A 456 -18.29 -15.55 -5.72
N SER A 457 -17.22 -14.92 -5.23
CA SER A 457 -15.90 -15.11 -5.81
C SER A 457 -15.26 -16.45 -5.49
N ASP A 458 -15.66 -17.12 -4.40
CA ASP A 458 -15.04 -18.38 -3.98
C ASP A 458 -15.26 -19.51 -5.00
N GLN A 459 -16.47 -19.64 -5.54
CA GLN A 459 -16.82 -20.63 -6.57
C GLN A 459 -16.10 -20.33 -7.88
N VAL A 460 -16.05 -19.05 -8.27
CA VAL A 460 -15.31 -18.62 -9.48
C VAL A 460 -13.81 -18.87 -9.33
N ARG A 461 -13.23 -18.58 -8.15
CA ARG A 461 -11.83 -18.87 -7.83
C ARG A 461 -11.55 -20.35 -8.02
N ASP A 462 -12.36 -21.23 -7.46
CA ASP A 462 -12.12 -22.67 -7.50
C ASP A 462 -12.25 -23.21 -8.93
N TYR A 463 -13.24 -22.73 -9.70
CA TYR A 463 -13.39 -23.01 -11.12
C TYR A 463 -12.16 -22.56 -11.96
N LEU A 464 -11.66 -21.34 -11.74
CA LEU A 464 -10.45 -20.86 -12.42
C LEU A 464 -9.18 -21.63 -11.99
N LYS A 465 -9.09 -22.07 -10.73
CA LYS A 465 -8.01 -22.98 -10.29
C LYS A 465 -8.06 -24.30 -11.05
N GLU A 466 -9.25 -24.86 -11.28
CA GLU A 466 -9.42 -26.06 -12.09
C GLU A 466 -8.96 -25.85 -13.53
N ILE A 467 -9.43 -24.80 -14.20
CA ILE A 467 -9.03 -24.50 -15.58
C ILE A 467 -7.52 -24.33 -15.69
N ASN A 468 -6.86 -23.62 -14.76
CA ASN A 468 -5.40 -23.49 -14.78
C ASN A 468 -4.70 -24.86 -14.65
N ARG A 469 -5.24 -25.77 -13.81
CA ARG A 469 -4.71 -27.14 -13.68
C ARG A 469 -4.91 -27.95 -14.96
N VAL A 470 -6.05 -27.82 -15.62
CA VAL A 470 -6.32 -28.44 -16.94
C VAL A 470 -5.31 -27.94 -17.97
N MET A 471 -5.16 -26.62 -18.12
CA MET A 471 -4.18 -26.02 -19.03
C MET A 471 -2.74 -26.43 -18.70
N ASN A 472 -2.42 -26.59 -17.40
CA ASN A 472 -1.11 -27.10 -16.98
C ASN A 472 -0.91 -28.55 -17.41
N SER A 473 -1.91 -29.42 -17.21
CA SER A 473 -1.85 -30.82 -17.63
C SER A 473 -1.72 -30.96 -19.15
N LEU A 474 -2.43 -30.16 -19.93
CA LEU A 474 -2.32 -30.15 -21.40
C LEU A 474 -0.90 -29.76 -21.83
N LYS A 475 -0.34 -28.71 -21.23
CA LYS A 475 1.04 -28.27 -21.46
C LYS A 475 2.06 -29.37 -21.11
N ASP A 476 1.94 -29.98 -19.92
CA ASP A 476 2.88 -30.99 -19.45
C ASP A 476 2.87 -32.27 -20.31
N ARG A 477 1.72 -32.60 -20.90
CA ARG A 477 1.55 -33.73 -21.84
C ARG A 477 1.93 -33.38 -23.28
N ASN A 478 2.28 -32.12 -23.57
CA ASN A 478 2.42 -31.60 -24.93
C ASN A 478 1.20 -31.91 -25.81
N ASP A 479 0.00 -31.79 -25.24
CA ASP A 479 -1.26 -32.05 -25.93
C ASP A 479 -1.50 -30.98 -27.03
N PRO A 480 -1.93 -31.35 -28.24
CA PRO A 480 -2.27 -30.38 -29.30
C PRO A 480 -3.55 -29.59 -29.01
N ASN A 481 -4.34 -29.98 -28.01
CA ASN A 481 -5.54 -29.28 -27.59
C ASN A 481 -5.25 -28.15 -26.58
N ASP A 482 -6.17 -27.19 -26.52
CA ASP A 482 -6.17 -26.08 -25.59
C ASP A 482 -7.61 -25.77 -25.13
N VAL A 483 -7.74 -25.07 -24.00
CA VAL A 483 -9.05 -24.65 -23.47
C VAL A 483 -9.54 -23.44 -24.26
N GLN A 484 -10.48 -23.61 -25.19
CA GLN A 484 -10.97 -22.53 -26.07
C GLN A 484 -12.07 -21.68 -25.44
N GLU A 485 -12.92 -22.28 -24.59
CA GLU A 485 -14.01 -21.57 -23.90
C GLU A 485 -14.06 -22.00 -22.43
N ILE A 486 -14.45 -21.05 -21.57
CA ILE A 486 -14.63 -21.26 -20.13
C ILE A 486 -16.03 -20.88 -19.64
N ILE A 487 -16.85 -20.30 -20.52
CA ILE A 487 -18.28 -20.05 -20.37
C ILE A 487 -18.90 -20.39 -21.72
N ASP A 488 -20.08 -21.00 -21.73
CA ASP A 488 -20.79 -21.20 -22.99
C ASP A 488 -21.12 -19.85 -23.65
N ILE A 489 -20.75 -19.67 -24.92
CA ILE A 489 -20.95 -18.42 -25.65
C ILE A 489 -22.41 -17.95 -25.67
N ASN A 490 -23.38 -18.87 -25.61
CA ASN A 490 -24.80 -18.53 -25.54
C ASN A 490 -25.13 -17.80 -24.23
N GLU A 491 -24.50 -18.18 -23.12
CA GLU A 491 -24.67 -17.50 -21.83
C GLU A 491 -24.18 -16.05 -21.91
N LEU A 492 -23.06 -15.82 -22.60
CA LEU A 492 -22.52 -14.47 -22.83
C LEU A 492 -23.43 -13.64 -23.73
N LYS A 493 -23.98 -14.23 -24.79
CA LYS A 493 -24.88 -13.55 -25.75
C LYS A 493 -26.26 -13.25 -25.17
N ASN A 494 -26.76 -14.10 -24.28
CA ASN A 494 -28.05 -13.91 -23.62
C ASN A 494 -28.04 -12.71 -22.65
N ASP A 495 -26.87 -12.33 -22.13
CA ASP A 495 -26.68 -11.10 -21.37
C ASP A 495 -26.41 -9.93 -22.31
N GLU A 496 -27.46 -9.43 -22.97
CA GLU A 496 -27.36 -8.41 -24.02
C GLU A 496 -26.66 -7.13 -23.55
N GLU A 497 -26.89 -6.70 -22.29
CA GLU A 497 -26.25 -5.51 -21.74
C GLU A 497 -24.72 -5.66 -21.67
N PHE A 498 -24.24 -6.81 -21.18
CA PHE A 498 -22.82 -7.12 -21.16
C PHE A 498 -22.25 -7.30 -22.56
N PHE A 499 -22.92 -8.09 -23.39
CA PHE A 499 -22.46 -8.39 -24.75
C PHE A 499 -22.26 -7.11 -25.56
N ASN A 500 -23.27 -6.23 -25.58
CA ASN A 500 -23.22 -4.97 -26.31
C ASN A 500 -22.14 -4.03 -25.76
N ALA A 501 -21.93 -4.01 -24.43
CA ALA A 501 -20.86 -3.21 -23.83
C ALA A 501 -19.47 -3.67 -24.28
N ILE A 502 -19.23 -4.98 -24.35
CA ILE A 502 -17.95 -5.54 -24.82
C ILE A 502 -17.72 -5.26 -26.31
N VAL A 503 -18.72 -5.49 -27.16
CA VAL A 503 -18.63 -5.22 -28.61
C VAL A 503 -18.30 -3.74 -28.85
N SER A 504 -19.07 -2.84 -28.24
CA SER A 504 -18.85 -1.40 -28.35
C SER A 504 -17.44 -0.98 -27.91
N HIS A 505 -16.98 -1.51 -26.77
CA HIS A 505 -15.63 -1.25 -26.26
C HIS A 505 -14.53 -1.72 -27.23
N ASN A 506 -14.66 -2.95 -27.74
CA ASN A 506 -13.70 -3.54 -28.67
C ASN A 506 -13.59 -2.77 -29.98
N GLU A 507 -14.73 -2.44 -30.59
CA GLU A 507 -14.75 -1.67 -31.84
C GLU A 507 -14.20 -0.26 -31.66
N LYS A 508 -14.55 0.41 -30.56
CA LYS A 508 -14.03 1.75 -30.22
C LYS A 508 -12.51 1.74 -30.12
N LEU A 509 -11.93 0.75 -29.43
CA LEU A 509 -10.48 0.63 -29.33
C LEU A 509 -9.81 0.20 -30.63
N ALA A 510 -10.41 -0.71 -31.41
CA ALA A 510 -9.86 -1.12 -32.71
C ALA A 510 -9.80 0.05 -33.70
N ARG A 511 -10.88 0.87 -33.79
CA ARG A 511 -10.91 2.09 -34.63
C ARG A 511 -9.87 3.10 -34.17
N ARG A 512 -9.76 3.35 -32.85
CA ARG A 512 -8.73 4.25 -32.29
C ARG A 512 -7.32 3.73 -32.57
N GLN A 513 -7.07 2.44 -32.41
CA GLN A 513 -5.77 1.84 -32.66
C GLN A 513 -5.36 2.00 -34.13
N LYS A 514 -6.27 1.71 -35.07
CA LYS A 514 -6.08 1.93 -36.50
C LYS A 514 -5.70 3.38 -36.81
N LEU A 515 -6.43 4.36 -36.27
CA LEU A 515 -6.13 5.79 -36.44
C LEU A 515 -4.68 6.13 -36.08
N TYR A 516 -4.18 5.63 -34.95
CA TYR A 516 -2.81 5.91 -34.53
C TYR A 516 -1.76 5.10 -35.28
N LEU A 517 -2.10 3.91 -35.77
CA LEU A 517 -1.26 3.18 -36.72
C LEU A 517 -1.12 3.98 -38.02
N ASP A 518 -2.21 4.53 -38.56
CA ASP A 518 -2.16 5.41 -39.73
C ASP A 518 -1.32 6.67 -39.47
N LYS A 519 -1.43 7.26 -38.26
CA LYS A 519 -0.59 8.39 -37.83
C LYS A 519 0.89 8.01 -37.80
N TYR A 520 1.24 6.85 -37.24
CA TYR A 520 2.63 6.39 -37.19
C TYR A 520 3.20 6.16 -38.58
N LEU A 521 2.39 5.64 -39.50
CA LEU A 521 2.78 5.47 -40.90
C LEU A 521 3.08 6.83 -41.54
N SER A 522 2.20 7.83 -41.38
CA SER A 522 2.40 9.20 -41.87
C SER A 522 3.70 9.82 -41.33
N PHE A 523 3.92 9.74 -40.02
CA PHE A 523 5.13 10.26 -39.37
C PHE A 523 6.39 9.49 -39.78
N SER A 524 6.26 8.21 -40.14
CA SER A 524 7.38 7.45 -40.68
C SER A 524 7.78 7.95 -42.08
N LYS A 525 6.82 8.33 -42.92
CA LYS A 525 7.08 8.85 -44.27
C LYS A 525 7.78 10.22 -44.21
N ASN A 526 7.35 11.09 -43.28
CA ASN A 526 7.92 12.42 -43.09
C ASN A 526 8.61 12.57 -41.71
N GLN A 527 9.95 12.56 -41.72
CA GLN A 527 10.75 12.70 -40.50
C GLN A 527 10.75 14.12 -39.88
N GLY A 528 10.20 15.13 -40.58
CA GLY A 528 10.07 16.49 -40.07
C GLY A 528 8.84 16.72 -39.19
N GLN A 529 7.84 15.84 -39.23
CA GLN A 529 6.62 15.98 -38.43
C GLN A 529 6.87 15.70 -36.94
N PHE A 530 6.25 16.46 -36.05
CA PHE A 530 6.22 16.19 -34.61
C PHE A 530 4.90 16.70 -34.04
N ASP A 531 4.38 16.02 -33.02
CA ASP A 531 3.17 16.48 -32.34
C ASP A 531 3.49 17.68 -31.44
N LYS A 532 2.91 18.84 -31.76
CA LYS A 532 3.22 20.12 -31.12
C LYS A 532 2.70 20.23 -29.69
N ASP A 533 1.73 19.40 -29.31
CA ASP A 533 1.05 19.49 -28.01
C ASP A 533 1.75 18.74 -26.88
N GLN A 534 2.79 17.95 -27.18
CA GLN A 534 3.48 17.08 -26.21
C GLN A 534 3.95 17.82 -24.95
N GLY A 535 4.44 19.05 -25.08
CA GLY A 535 4.90 19.86 -23.94
C GLY A 535 3.75 20.25 -23.02
N ASN A 536 2.70 20.83 -23.60
CA ASN A 536 1.50 21.29 -22.89
C ASN A 536 0.74 20.12 -22.24
N LEU A 537 0.54 19.03 -22.99
CA LEU A 537 -0.12 17.82 -22.49
C LEU A 537 0.63 17.20 -21.32
N ARG A 538 1.97 17.17 -21.36
CA ARG A 538 2.77 16.71 -20.22
C ARG A 538 2.48 17.54 -18.97
N GLU A 539 2.50 18.86 -19.07
CA GLU A 539 2.30 19.75 -17.94
C GLU A 539 0.89 19.62 -17.35
N GLU A 540 -0.14 19.70 -18.20
CA GLU A 540 -1.52 19.65 -17.76
C GLU A 540 -1.93 18.25 -17.26
N CYS A 541 -1.43 17.16 -17.85
CA CYS A 541 -1.68 15.80 -17.33
C CYS A 541 -1.05 15.61 -15.95
N LEU A 542 0.20 16.03 -15.74
CA LEU A 542 0.87 15.88 -14.43
C LEU A 542 0.17 16.71 -13.35
N LYS A 543 -0.30 17.91 -13.70
CA LYS A 543 -1.11 18.76 -12.84
C LYS A 543 -2.45 18.11 -12.50
N TYR A 544 -3.16 17.58 -13.51
CA TYR A 544 -4.44 16.89 -13.32
C TYR A 544 -4.32 15.63 -12.43
N TRP A 545 -3.27 14.82 -12.64
CA TRP A 545 -2.96 13.63 -11.83
C TRP A 545 -2.32 13.94 -10.48
N MET A 546 -2.11 15.23 -10.17
CA MET A 546 -1.46 15.70 -8.94
C MET A 546 -0.12 14.99 -8.70
N VAL A 547 0.73 15.02 -9.73
CA VAL A 547 2.11 14.51 -9.73
C VAL A 547 3.06 15.68 -9.97
N PRO A 548 4.08 15.90 -9.11
CA PRO A 548 5.05 16.96 -9.33
C PRO A 548 5.74 16.83 -10.69
N ASN A 549 5.78 17.91 -11.47
CA ASN A 549 6.50 17.94 -12.75
C ASN A 549 8.01 18.06 -12.50
N ARG A 550 8.62 16.95 -12.08
CA ARG A 550 10.05 16.83 -11.83
C ARG A 550 10.61 15.68 -12.66
N GLN A 551 11.85 15.86 -13.11
CA GLN A 551 12.60 14.78 -13.73
C GLN A 551 13.41 14.02 -12.68
N ARG A 552 13.65 12.75 -12.95
CA ARG A 552 14.57 11.93 -12.16
C ARG A 552 15.99 12.51 -12.21
N GLN A 553 16.58 12.79 -11.05
CA GLN A 553 17.99 13.15 -10.95
C GLN A 553 18.89 11.96 -11.32
N ARG A 554 19.83 12.14 -12.26
CA ARG A 554 20.69 11.06 -12.79
C ARG A 554 22.07 11.03 -12.11
N GLY A 555 22.54 9.84 -11.73
CA GLY A 555 23.89 9.30 -12.02
C GLY A 555 25.18 9.95 -11.51
N ARG A 556 25.24 11.21 -11.08
CA ARG A 556 26.43 11.81 -10.41
C ARG A 556 26.09 12.78 -9.27
N GLU A 557 24.99 13.55 -9.31
CA GLU A 557 24.49 14.22 -8.08
C GLU A 557 23.87 13.24 -7.08
N GLN A 558 23.41 12.07 -7.55
CA GLN A 558 23.02 10.95 -6.69
C GLN A 558 24.21 10.23 -6.05
N ILE A 559 25.47 10.61 -6.38
CA ILE A 559 26.60 10.38 -5.47
C ILE A 559 26.31 11.30 -4.29
N ARG A 560 25.47 10.75 -3.41
CA ARG A 560 25.07 11.23 -2.10
C ARG A 560 26.19 12.10 -1.54
N GLN A 561 25.89 13.35 -1.17
CA GLN A 561 26.47 13.83 0.08
C GLN A 561 26.10 12.75 1.08
N SER A 562 27.01 11.81 1.36
CA SER A 562 26.74 10.69 2.23
C SER A 562 26.62 11.29 3.62
N LEU A 563 25.41 11.75 3.94
CA LEU A 563 25.17 12.48 5.16
C LEU A 563 25.63 11.57 6.31
N ASN A 564 26.58 12.06 7.09
CA ASN A 564 26.99 11.37 8.29
C ASN A 564 25.88 11.50 9.35
N ALA A 565 25.99 10.73 10.43
CA ALA A 565 24.99 10.70 11.49
C ALA A 565 24.64 12.09 12.04
N LEU A 566 25.64 12.97 12.22
CA LEU A 566 25.47 14.31 12.77
C LEU A 566 24.87 15.31 11.78
N GLU A 567 25.13 15.13 10.48
CA GLU A 567 24.49 15.94 9.44
C GLU A 567 22.99 15.64 9.34
N VAL A 568 22.61 14.36 9.36
CA VAL A 568 21.19 13.97 9.45
C VAL A 568 20.59 14.50 10.75
N TRP A 569 21.29 14.36 11.88
CA TRP A 569 20.85 14.94 13.15
C TRP A 569 20.57 16.44 13.06
N GLY A 570 21.50 17.21 12.49
CA GLY A 570 21.41 18.67 12.39
C GLY A 570 20.30 19.18 11.46
N GLN A 571 19.79 18.34 10.55
CA GLN A 571 18.63 18.69 9.71
C GLN A 571 17.31 18.74 10.49
N TRP A 572 17.21 17.96 11.57
CA TRP A 572 15.96 17.75 12.32
C TRP A 572 16.02 18.31 13.73
N SER A 573 17.17 18.17 14.39
CA SER A 573 17.32 18.52 15.79
C SER A 573 17.52 20.03 15.97
N PRO A 574 16.77 20.69 16.88
CA PRO A 574 17.06 22.05 17.28
C PRO A 574 18.27 22.14 18.23
N LYS A 575 18.79 21.00 18.74
CA LYS A 575 19.92 20.95 19.68
C LYS A 575 21.22 20.66 18.93
N LEU A 576 22.19 21.56 19.06
CA LEU A 576 23.57 21.31 18.66
C LEU A 576 24.22 20.40 19.70
N VAL A 577 24.62 19.20 19.29
CA VAL A 577 25.26 18.21 20.15
C VAL A 577 26.50 17.61 19.49
N CYS A 578 27.45 17.16 20.30
CA CYS A 578 28.61 16.39 19.88
C CYS A 578 28.46 14.91 20.27
N ASP A 579 29.26 14.03 19.65
CA ASP A 579 29.22 12.57 19.86
C ASP A 579 29.23 12.15 21.33
N SER A 580 29.98 12.87 22.17
CA SER A 580 30.06 12.59 23.60
C SER A 580 28.75 12.82 24.35
N GLU A 581 27.83 13.63 23.85
CA GLU A 581 26.55 13.91 24.53
C GLU A 581 25.54 12.78 24.33
N PHE A 582 25.72 11.95 23.29
CA PHE A 582 24.98 10.70 23.15
C PHE A 582 25.42 9.62 24.16
N THR A 583 26.50 9.85 24.93
CA THR A 583 26.90 8.97 26.05
C THR A 583 26.21 9.28 27.36
N PHE A 584 25.50 10.41 27.46
CA PHE A 584 24.92 10.80 28.74
C PHE A 584 23.92 9.75 29.18
N ARG A 585 24.25 9.15 30.32
CA ARG A 585 23.43 8.10 30.91
C ARG A 585 22.13 8.74 31.39
N PRO A 586 20.97 8.13 31.13
CA PRO A 586 19.76 8.51 31.83
C PRO A 586 20.03 8.52 33.34
N PHE A 587 19.39 9.45 34.04
CA PHE A 587 19.53 9.56 35.49
C PHE A 587 19.02 8.29 36.17
N GLU A 588 19.63 7.91 37.28
CA GLU A 588 19.11 6.80 38.08
C GLU A 588 17.76 7.20 38.67
N PHE A 589 16.78 6.30 38.57
CA PHE A 589 15.46 6.55 39.16
C PHE A 589 15.57 6.53 40.68
N ILE A 590 15.04 7.57 41.33
CA ILE A 590 14.90 7.65 42.79
C ILE A 590 13.45 8.02 43.13
N PRO A 591 12.83 7.40 44.15
CA PRO A 591 11.41 7.62 44.48
C PRO A 591 11.06 9.09 44.74
N ASN A 592 12.00 9.86 45.31
CA ASN A 592 11.83 11.28 45.61
C ASN A 592 11.47 12.15 44.39
N PHE A 593 11.68 11.69 43.14
CA PHE A 593 11.20 12.40 41.95
C PHE A 593 9.68 12.49 41.87
N LEU A 594 8.97 11.64 42.61
CA LEU A 594 7.52 11.59 42.70
C LEU A 594 6.99 12.36 43.92
N ARG A 595 7.87 12.85 44.79
CA ARG A 595 7.53 13.74 45.91
C ARG A 595 7.44 15.18 45.45
N THR A 596 6.45 15.89 45.98
CA THR A 596 6.24 17.31 45.69
C THR A 596 5.75 18.07 46.91
N ASN A 597 6.25 19.29 47.11
CA ASN A 597 5.76 20.20 48.16
C ASN A 597 4.53 21.01 47.69
N ILE A 598 3.95 20.66 46.55
CA ILE A 598 2.90 21.43 45.89
C ILE A 598 1.60 20.65 45.99
N GLU A 599 0.67 21.15 46.81
CA GLU A 599 -0.55 20.45 47.23
C GLU A 599 -1.40 19.85 46.10
N LYS A 600 -1.43 20.48 44.92
CA LYS A 600 -2.30 20.08 43.79
C LYS A 600 -1.60 19.28 42.69
N ASN A 601 -0.30 18.98 42.87
CA ASN A 601 0.50 18.34 41.84
C ASN A 601 0.36 16.83 41.93
N ILE A 602 0.25 16.18 40.77
CA ILE A 602 0.17 14.72 40.61
C ILE A 602 1.36 14.23 39.76
N PRO A 603 2.58 14.16 40.35
CA PRO A 603 3.80 13.82 39.63
C PRO A 603 3.70 12.54 38.80
N TYR A 604 2.98 11.52 39.27
CA TYR A 604 2.82 10.24 38.57
C TYR A 604 2.25 10.39 37.16
N ALA A 605 1.26 11.26 36.98
CA ALA A 605 0.58 11.46 35.71
C ALA A 605 1.51 12.03 34.63
N ALA A 606 2.59 12.70 35.04
CA ALA A 606 3.58 13.30 34.15
C ALA A 606 4.61 12.29 33.60
N PHE A 607 4.55 11.02 33.98
CA PHE A 607 5.53 10.01 33.56
C PHE A 607 4.89 8.85 32.78
N ARG A 608 5.65 8.35 31.81
CA ARG A 608 5.41 7.10 31.08
C ARG A 608 6.63 6.22 31.17
N PHE A 609 6.47 4.92 31.04
CA PHE A 609 7.60 4.01 31.06
C PHE A 609 7.49 2.88 30.05
N VAL A 610 8.65 2.29 29.76
CA VAL A 610 8.80 1.08 28.95
C VAL A 610 9.69 0.09 29.70
N ARG A 611 9.40 -1.21 29.54
CA ARG A 611 10.24 -2.30 30.08
C ARG A 611 11.51 -2.46 29.26
N LEU A 612 12.66 -2.49 29.91
CA LEU A 612 13.96 -2.78 29.31
C LEU A 612 14.24 -4.28 29.35
N ALA A 613 14.68 -4.82 28.23
CA ALA A 613 15.04 -6.24 28.12
C ALA A 613 16.56 -6.48 28.12
N ASP A 614 17.37 -5.45 27.87
CA ASP A 614 18.82 -5.54 27.95
C ASP A 614 19.41 -4.86 29.20
N LYS A 615 20.64 -5.24 29.57
CA LYS A 615 21.41 -4.56 30.61
C LYS A 615 22.15 -3.32 30.07
N SER A 616 22.41 -3.29 28.76
CA SER A 616 23.02 -2.16 28.07
C SER A 616 22.07 -0.97 28.02
N GLN A 617 22.64 0.19 27.73
CA GLN A 617 21.88 1.43 27.72
C GLN A 617 21.12 1.57 26.40
N PRO A 618 19.95 2.22 26.42
CA PRO A 618 19.30 2.68 25.21
C PRO A 618 20.28 3.44 24.30
N MET A 619 20.28 3.11 23.02
CA MET A 619 21.18 3.65 22.00
C MET A 619 20.39 4.52 21.04
N THR A 620 21.00 5.61 20.57
CA THR A 620 20.43 6.40 19.48
C THR A 620 20.80 5.76 18.13
N LEU A 621 19.81 5.51 17.29
CA LEU A 621 19.97 5.02 15.93
C LEU A 621 19.52 6.09 14.94
N ILE A 622 20.36 6.35 13.94
CA ILE A 622 20.13 7.33 12.88
C ILE A 622 20.30 6.64 11.52
N ALA A 623 19.24 6.59 10.72
CA ALA A 623 19.30 6.06 9.36
C ALA A 623 19.47 7.20 8.34
N ALA A 624 20.57 7.16 7.60
CA ALA A 624 20.85 8.01 6.45
C ALA A 624 20.53 7.28 5.14
N ALA A 625 20.83 7.88 3.99
CA ALA A 625 20.54 7.29 2.68
C ALA A 625 21.27 5.96 2.43
N ASP A 626 22.51 5.82 2.92
CA ASP A 626 23.41 4.72 2.56
C ASP A 626 23.73 3.83 3.73
N TYR A 627 23.60 4.38 4.93
CA TYR A 627 24.16 3.86 6.16
C TYR A 627 23.14 3.99 7.27
N VAL A 628 23.18 3.04 8.19
CA VAL A 628 22.46 3.12 9.45
C VAL A 628 23.51 3.22 10.54
N PHE A 629 23.44 4.28 11.33
CA PHE A 629 24.39 4.55 12.40
C PHE A 629 23.75 4.25 13.75
N ILE A 630 24.47 3.53 14.61
CA ILE A 630 24.05 3.29 16.00
C ILE A 630 25.11 3.85 16.93
N ASN A 631 24.70 4.67 17.91
CA ASN A 631 25.63 5.21 18.89
C ASN A 631 25.89 4.16 19.98
N ARG A 632 27.10 3.60 19.98
CA ARG A 632 27.58 2.72 21.06
C ARG A 632 28.69 3.44 21.81
N ASN A 633 28.50 3.63 23.11
CA ASN A 633 29.49 4.24 23.99
C ASN A 633 30.03 5.59 23.48
N GLY A 634 29.21 6.41 22.81
CA GLY A 634 29.59 7.75 22.38
C GLY A 634 30.25 7.82 21.03
N ARG A 635 30.16 6.77 20.23
CA ARG A 635 30.63 6.75 18.86
C ARG A 635 29.56 6.13 17.98
N PHE A 636 29.30 6.75 16.84
CA PHE A 636 28.44 6.18 15.83
C PHE A 636 29.18 5.08 15.07
N GLU A 637 28.65 3.86 15.18
CA GLU A 637 29.09 2.70 14.42
C GLU A 637 28.14 2.46 13.25
N ASN A 638 28.68 2.00 12.13
CA ASN A 638 27.90 1.69 10.94
C ASN A 638 27.31 0.28 11.03
N MET A 639 26.02 0.16 10.78
CA MET A 639 25.30 -1.11 10.68
C MET A 639 24.98 -1.41 9.21
N ASP A 640 25.07 -2.68 8.83
CA ASP A 640 24.67 -3.10 7.49
C ASP A 640 23.16 -2.92 7.31
N LYS A 641 22.79 -1.98 6.43
CA LYS A 641 21.40 -1.63 6.11
C LYS A 641 20.58 -2.83 5.61
N GLN A 642 21.21 -3.85 5.03
CA GLN A 642 20.52 -5.04 4.55
C GLN A 642 19.96 -5.88 5.70
N TYR A 643 20.64 -5.88 6.86
CA TYR A 643 20.16 -6.53 8.08
C TYR A 643 19.19 -5.64 8.83
N VAL A 644 19.49 -4.34 8.98
CA VAL A 644 18.68 -3.46 9.82
C VAL A 644 17.37 -3.05 9.14
N ARG A 645 17.37 -2.81 7.82
CA ARG A 645 16.18 -2.48 7.01
C ARG A 645 15.34 -1.29 7.53
N ILE A 646 15.98 -0.27 8.11
CA ILE A 646 15.33 0.98 8.52
C ILE A 646 15.42 2.01 7.38
N PRO A 647 14.31 2.66 6.99
CA PRO A 647 14.30 3.72 5.98
C PRO A 647 15.13 4.94 6.40
N GLN A 648 15.70 5.63 5.41
CA GLN A 648 16.45 6.88 5.61
C GLN A 648 15.61 7.96 6.31
N ASN A 649 16.26 8.99 6.84
CA ASN A 649 15.62 10.06 7.61
C ASN A 649 14.84 9.51 8.82
N THR A 650 15.46 8.60 9.57
CA THR A 650 14.89 8.02 10.79
C THR A 650 15.82 8.29 11.96
N ILE A 651 15.30 8.84 13.06
CA ILE A 651 16.03 9.12 14.30
C ILE A 651 15.20 8.55 15.46
N ILE A 652 15.74 7.54 16.12
CA ILE A 652 15.03 6.76 17.15
C ILE A 652 15.98 6.38 18.30
N VAL A 653 15.41 6.14 19.48
CA VAL A 653 16.09 5.47 20.60
C VAL A 653 15.69 4.01 20.57
N VAL A 654 16.66 3.11 20.63
CA VAL A 654 16.45 1.66 20.56
C VAL A 654 17.21 0.93 21.67
N GLU A 655 16.78 -0.29 21.98
CA GLU A 655 17.63 -1.31 22.58
C GLU A 655 17.79 -2.49 21.61
N GLU A 656 18.98 -3.09 21.59
CA GLU A 656 19.30 -4.27 20.80
C GLU A 656 19.25 -5.50 21.73
N VAL A 657 18.29 -6.39 21.50
CA VAL A 657 17.98 -7.51 22.40
C VAL A 657 17.88 -8.83 21.65
N LYS A 658 18.06 -9.92 22.38
CA LYS A 658 17.74 -11.29 21.94
C LYS A 658 16.46 -11.75 22.63
N ALA A 659 15.56 -12.38 21.88
CA ALA A 659 14.42 -13.06 22.48
C ALA A 659 14.90 -14.24 23.33
N ILE A 660 14.12 -14.65 24.32
CA ILE A 660 14.38 -15.86 25.09
C ILE A 660 13.41 -16.99 24.72
N GLU A 661 13.94 -18.21 24.64
CA GLU A 661 13.16 -19.44 24.59
C GLU A 661 13.08 -20.06 25.99
N LYS A 662 11.85 -20.41 26.39
CA LYS A 662 11.59 -21.21 27.59
C LYS A 662 11.53 -22.68 27.21
N LYS A 663 12.44 -23.48 27.75
CA LYS A 663 12.34 -24.95 27.74
C LYS A 663 12.38 -25.42 29.19
N ASP A 664 11.27 -25.99 29.66
CA ASP A 664 11.05 -26.35 31.06
C ASP A 664 11.23 -25.16 32.02
N LYS A 665 12.19 -25.25 32.97
CA LYS A 665 12.62 -24.20 33.91
C LYS A 665 13.95 -23.53 33.48
N MET A 666 14.36 -23.68 32.23
CA MET A 666 15.56 -23.05 31.69
C MET A 666 15.21 -21.94 30.70
N ILE A 667 15.95 -20.84 30.80
CA ILE A 667 15.91 -19.72 29.86
C ILE A 667 17.12 -19.85 28.96
N ARG A 668 16.92 -19.78 27.64
CA ARG A 668 18.01 -19.69 26.66
C ARG A 668 17.75 -18.52 25.73
N GLU A 669 18.80 -17.77 25.41
CA GLU A 669 18.72 -16.72 24.40
C GLU A 669 18.61 -17.33 23.01
N ASP A 670 17.68 -16.81 22.20
CA ASP A 670 17.62 -17.09 20.78
C ASP A 670 18.66 -16.24 20.06
N HIS A 671 19.82 -16.83 19.79
CA HIS A 671 20.88 -16.17 19.05
C HIS A 671 20.60 -16.09 17.54
N ARG A 672 19.54 -16.72 17.02
CA ARG A 672 19.24 -16.79 15.57
C ARG A 672 18.72 -15.47 15.01
N SER A 673 18.07 -14.64 15.82
CA SER A 673 17.55 -13.35 15.38
C SER A 673 17.84 -12.24 16.39
N THR A 674 18.22 -11.07 15.89
CA THR A 674 18.37 -9.85 16.71
C THR A 674 17.10 -9.02 16.61
N ILE A 675 16.66 -8.46 17.72
CA ILE A 675 15.50 -7.59 17.80
C ILE A 675 15.95 -6.18 18.16
N LEU A 676 15.51 -5.18 17.38
CA LEU A 676 15.62 -3.77 17.76
C LEU A 676 14.27 -3.31 18.29
N ARG A 677 14.21 -3.03 19.59
CA ARG A 677 13.02 -2.47 20.24
C ARG A 677 13.14 -0.95 20.29
N ILE A 678 12.23 -0.25 19.62
CA ILE A 678 12.13 1.22 19.65
C ILE A 678 11.55 1.64 20.99
N LEU A 679 12.21 2.59 21.66
CA LEU A 679 11.84 3.11 22.98
C LEU A 679 11.34 4.57 22.95
N ASP A 680 11.72 5.33 21.91
CA ASP A 680 11.20 6.67 21.57
C ASP A 680 11.60 7.00 20.11
N ALA A 681 10.91 7.95 19.49
CA ALA A 681 11.16 8.35 18.11
C ALA A 681 11.11 9.88 17.94
N ALA A 682 12.04 10.44 17.18
CA ALA A 682 11.99 11.83 16.73
C ALA A 682 11.50 11.93 15.28
N VAL A 683 12.07 11.10 14.40
CA VAL A 683 11.78 11.15 12.96
C VAL A 683 11.62 9.72 12.45
N LEU A 684 10.59 9.48 11.64
CA LEU A 684 10.27 8.17 11.06
C LEU A 684 10.11 8.30 9.54
N ASN A 685 11.11 7.87 8.76
CA ASN A 685 11.11 8.01 7.29
C ASN A 685 10.79 9.45 6.82
N GLY A 686 11.38 10.45 7.46
CA GLY A 686 11.13 11.88 7.18
C GLY A 686 9.88 12.47 7.84
N ASP A 687 9.12 11.70 8.60
CA ASP A 687 7.99 12.22 9.41
C ASP A 687 8.50 12.73 10.76
N ASP A 688 8.49 14.05 10.99
CA ASP A 688 8.82 14.64 12.30
C ASP A 688 7.68 14.39 13.30
N VAL A 689 7.92 13.43 14.19
CA VAL A 689 7.03 13.10 15.31
C VAL A 689 7.53 13.68 16.64
N SER A 690 8.67 14.37 16.65
CA SER A 690 9.38 14.76 17.87
C SER A 690 8.57 15.65 18.81
N LYS A 691 7.61 16.42 18.28
CA LYS A 691 6.75 17.34 19.04
C LYS A 691 5.41 16.72 19.49
N LEU A 692 5.09 15.51 19.03
CA LEU A 692 3.87 14.81 19.44
C LEU A 692 4.01 14.30 20.88
N SER A 693 2.88 13.99 21.53
CA SER A 693 2.90 13.30 22.82
C SER A 693 3.64 11.96 22.71
N TYR A 694 4.26 11.50 23.80
CA TYR A 694 5.07 10.28 23.80
C TYR A 694 4.31 9.07 23.24
N GLU A 695 3.04 8.91 23.60
CA GLU A 695 2.17 7.82 23.12
C GLU A 695 1.93 7.92 21.61
N LYS A 696 1.72 9.13 21.07
CA LYS A 696 1.56 9.33 19.63
C LYS A 696 2.85 9.02 18.86
N ARG A 697 4.02 9.38 19.43
CA ARG A 697 5.34 9.00 18.85
C ARG A 697 5.50 7.49 18.80
N MET A 698 5.13 6.81 19.87
CA MET A 698 5.25 5.36 19.98
C MET A 698 4.23 4.61 19.09
N LYS A 699 3.00 5.11 18.95
CA LYS A 699 2.02 4.58 17.98
C LYS A 699 2.50 4.73 16.53
N ALA A 700 3.10 5.89 16.19
CA ALA A 700 3.70 6.10 14.88
C ALA A 700 4.87 5.13 14.62
N ALA A 701 5.73 4.91 15.62
CA ALA A 701 6.81 3.92 15.54
C ALA A 701 6.26 2.49 15.37
N GLU A 702 5.21 2.12 16.10
CA GLU A 702 4.54 0.82 15.98
C GLU A 702 3.97 0.61 14.57
N LYS A 703 3.33 1.63 13.98
CA LYS A 703 2.83 1.58 12.60
C LYS A 703 3.97 1.36 11.60
N MET A 704 5.10 2.05 11.77
CA MET A 704 6.30 1.82 10.95
C MET A 704 6.85 0.41 11.10
N CYS A 705 6.92 -0.13 12.32
CA CYS A 705 7.33 -1.52 12.55
C CYS A 705 6.42 -2.52 11.83
N LYS A 706 5.10 -2.32 11.87
CA LYS A 706 4.13 -3.14 11.12
C LYS A 706 4.39 -3.09 9.61
N ALA A 707 4.66 -1.90 9.06
CA ALA A 707 4.99 -1.74 7.64
C ALA A 707 6.32 -2.42 7.24
N LEU A 708 7.29 -2.50 8.15
CA LEU A 708 8.59 -3.15 7.92
C LEU A 708 8.60 -4.66 8.17
N THR A 709 7.56 -5.18 8.85
CA THR A 709 7.46 -6.59 9.24
C THR A 709 7.52 -7.49 8.01
N LEU A 710 8.36 -8.51 8.07
CA LEU A 710 8.47 -9.53 7.04
C LEU A 710 7.60 -10.73 7.36
N VAL A 711 6.96 -11.29 6.35
CA VAL A 711 6.22 -12.56 6.45
C VAL A 711 7.20 -13.74 6.55
N ASN A 712 8.28 -13.66 5.76
CA ASN A 712 9.39 -14.61 5.79
C ASN A 712 10.60 -13.96 6.48
N LYS A 713 11.08 -14.59 7.56
CA LYS A 713 12.19 -14.05 8.36
C LYS A 713 13.54 -14.08 7.62
N GLU A 714 13.65 -14.90 6.59
CA GLU A 714 14.86 -15.03 5.77
C GLU A 714 14.68 -14.28 4.45
N VAL A 715 15.70 -13.50 4.08
CA VAL A 715 15.73 -12.73 2.84
C VAL A 715 16.91 -13.19 2.00
N LYS A 716 16.61 -13.55 0.75
CA LYS A 716 17.61 -13.86 -0.26
C LYS A 716 18.15 -12.57 -0.87
N LEU A 717 19.48 -12.45 -0.90
CA LEU A 717 20.19 -11.32 -1.48
C LEU A 717 21.14 -11.80 -2.58
N GLY A 718 21.26 -11.00 -3.65
CA GLY A 718 22.12 -11.33 -4.78
C GLY A 718 21.55 -12.45 -5.66
N TRP A 719 22.33 -12.84 -6.67
CA TRP A 719 21.98 -13.88 -7.64
C TRP A 719 23.18 -14.77 -7.96
N GLY A 720 22.93 -16.04 -8.27
CA GLY A 720 23.96 -16.99 -8.68
C GLY A 720 25.03 -17.22 -7.61
N ARG A 721 26.32 -17.07 -7.96
CA ARG A 721 27.43 -17.33 -7.03
C ARG A 721 27.57 -16.31 -5.88
N GLN A 722 26.89 -15.17 -5.95
CA GLN A 722 26.86 -14.15 -4.89
C GLN A 722 25.58 -14.21 -4.06
N GLU A 723 24.74 -15.23 -4.27
CA GLU A 723 23.53 -15.45 -3.51
C GLU A 723 23.86 -15.75 -2.05
N ARG A 724 23.23 -15.02 -1.14
CA ARG A 724 23.28 -15.28 0.29
C ARG A 724 21.91 -15.11 0.92
N ILE A 725 21.57 -16.00 1.85
CA ILE A 725 20.38 -15.86 2.68
C ILE A 725 20.82 -15.15 3.97
N ILE A 726 20.11 -14.09 4.33
CA ILE A 726 20.31 -13.39 5.59
C ILE A 726 19.03 -13.46 6.42
N THR A 727 19.18 -13.34 7.73
CA THR A 727 18.06 -13.10 8.65
C THR A 727 18.13 -11.65 9.11
N PRO A 728 17.30 -10.73 8.56
CA PRO A 728 17.27 -9.35 9.01
C PRO A 728 16.84 -9.22 10.47
N TYR A 729 17.11 -8.04 11.02
CA TYR A 729 16.73 -7.70 12.37
C TYR A 729 15.20 -7.55 12.43
N THR A 730 14.59 -8.03 13.51
CA THR A 730 13.18 -7.78 13.77
C THR A 730 13.05 -6.43 14.46
N ILE A 731 12.29 -5.51 13.88
CA ILE A 731 12.08 -4.17 14.46
C ILE A 731 10.70 -4.16 15.11
N THR A 732 10.64 -3.75 16.37
CA THR A 732 9.38 -3.65 17.13
C THR A 732 9.34 -2.34 17.92
N ALA A 733 8.15 -1.86 18.26
CA ALA A 733 7.99 -0.76 19.19
C ALA A 733 7.69 -1.32 20.58
N ALA A 734 8.37 -0.80 21.61
CA ALA A 734 8.11 -1.19 22.99
C ALA A 734 6.71 -0.73 23.44
N GLN A 735 6.04 -1.58 24.21
CA GLN A 735 4.77 -1.23 24.82
C GLN A 735 4.98 -0.12 25.86
N THR A 736 4.19 0.95 25.73
CA THR A 736 4.21 2.09 26.65
C THR A 736 3.18 1.92 27.75
N PHE A 737 3.57 2.25 28.97
CA PHE A 737 2.71 2.27 30.14
C PHE A 737 2.72 3.66 30.78
N ALA A 738 1.61 4.02 31.41
CA ALA A 738 1.59 5.13 32.36
C ALA A 738 2.06 4.66 33.74
N LEU A 739 2.67 5.58 34.52
CA LEU A 739 3.28 5.19 35.80
C LEU A 739 2.24 4.71 36.83
N ASP A 740 0.98 5.12 36.70
CA ASP A 740 -0.16 4.59 37.44
C ASP A 740 -0.48 3.11 37.09
N GLU A 741 -0.06 2.63 35.92
CA GLU A 741 -0.24 1.24 35.45
C GLU A 741 0.88 0.29 35.90
N LEU A 742 1.72 0.72 36.85
CA LEU A 742 2.85 -0.08 37.35
C LEU A 742 2.40 -1.45 37.90
N ASP A 743 1.26 -1.50 38.59
CA ASP A 743 0.69 -2.75 39.14
C ASP A 743 0.17 -3.70 38.06
N GLN A 744 -0.45 -3.14 37.03
CA GLN A 744 -0.88 -3.92 35.88
C GLN A 744 0.33 -4.56 35.20
N MET A 745 1.39 -3.78 34.98
CA MET A 745 2.62 -4.27 34.36
C MET A 745 3.26 -5.40 35.19
N VAL A 746 3.31 -5.28 36.51
CA VAL A 746 3.81 -6.36 37.38
C VAL A 746 2.94 -7.61 37.29
N GLY A 747 1.61 -7.46 37.22
CA GLY A 747 0.70 -8.58 37.01
C GLY A 747 0.89 -9.33 35.69
N GLU A 748 1.53 -8.70 34.69
CA GLU A 748 1.90 -9.33 33.42
C GLU A 748 3.22 -10.12 33.48
N LEU A 749 3.98 -10.04 34.58
CA LEU A 749 5.29 -10.70 34.72
C LEU A 749 5.15 -12.15 35.18
N GLU A 750 5.83 -13.07 34.49
CA GLU A 750 6.07 -14.42 34.97
C GLU A 750 7.43 -14.47 35.68
N VAL A 751 7.47 -14.84 36.97
CA VAL A 751 8.73 -14.94 37.72
C VAL A 751 9.27 -16.36 37.65
N LEU A 752 10.45 -16.53 37.03
CA LEU A 752 11.16 -17.82 36.97
C LEU A 752 12.49 -17.75 37.72
N SER A 753 12.77 -18.76 38.55
CA SER A 753 14.10 -18.95 39.13
C SER A 753 14.95 -19.84 38.22
N HIS A 754 16.09 -19.32 37.77
CA HIS A 754 17.04 -20.04 36.92
C HIS A 754 18.47 -19.74 37.37
N ARG A 755 19.31 -20.77 37.57
CA ARG A 755 20.71 -20.62 38.06
C ARG A 755 20.84 -19.76 39.33
N GLN A 756 19.91 -19.92 40.28
CA GLN A 756 19.84 -19.12 41.52
C GLN A 756 19.52 -17.61 41.31
N GLU A 757 19.17 -17.19 40.09
CA GLU A 757 18.70 -15.83 39.79
C GLU A 757 17.18 -15.81 39.56
N THR A 758 16.50 -14.82 40.15
CA THR A 758 15.09 -14.50 39.87
C THR A 758 14.98 -13.70 38.58
N ASN A 759 14.24 -14.20 37.61
CA ASN A 759 14.07 -13.59 36.29
C ASN A 759 12.58 -13.28 36.05
N PRO A 760 12.16 -12.00 36.11
CA PRO A 760 10.82 -11.59 35.70
C PRO A 760 10.73 -11.56 34.18
N ILE A 761 9.75 -12.26 33.62
CA ILE A 761 9.61 -12.48 32.18
C ILE A 761 8.34 -11.80 31.70
N PHE A 762 8.41 -11.17 30.53
CA PHE A 762 7.24 -10.60 29.86
C PHE A 762 7.21 -11.01 28.38
N VAL A 763 6.01 -11.01 27.81
CA VAL A 763 5.78 -11.29 26.38
C VAL A 763 5.28 -10.02 25.71
N GLU A 764 5.92 -9.64 24.62
CA GLU A 764 5.58 -8.45 23.84
C GLU A 764 5.85 -8.70 22.36
N ASN A 765 4.92 -8.30 21.49
CA ASN A 765 5.05 -8.45 20.03
C ASN A 765 5.37 -9.89 19.57
N GLY A 766 4.88 -10.90 20.31
CA GLY A 766 5.12 -12.32 20.02
C GLY A 766 6.50 -12.85 20.44
N HIS A 767 7.28 -12.04 21.16
CA HIS A 767 8.59 -12.40 21.69
C HIS A 767 8.59 -12.38 23.22
N THR A 768 9.41 -13.23 23.82
CA THR A 768 9.56 -13.33 25.27
C THR A 768 10.89 -12.70 25.69
N TYR A 769 10.89 -11.93 26.78
CA TYR A 769 12.04 -11.18 27.28
C TYR A 769 12.16 -11.32 28.80
N VAL A 770 13.36 -11.08 29.34
CA VAL A 770 13.55 -10.86 30.78
C VAL A 770 13.53 -9.37 31.07
N CYS A 771 12.69 -8.92 31.99
CA CYS A 771 12.70 -7.54 32.46
C CYS A 771 14.00 -7.26 33.23
N LYS A 772 14.81 -6.36 32.71
CA LYS A 772 16.07 -5.91 33.33
C LYS A 772 15.95 -4.53 33.99
N GLY A 773 14.82 -3.85 33.80
CA GLY A 773 14.53 -2.55 34.40
C GLY A 773 13.44 -1.80 33.65
N LEU A 774 13.23 -0.55 34.05
CA LEU A 774 12.28 0.37 33.41
C LEU A 774 13.01 1.62 32.93
N ARG A 775 12.65 2.13 31.75
CA ARG A 775 12.99 3.49 31.30
C ARG A 775 11.76 4.37 31.51
N ILE A 776 11.88 5.37 32.38
CA ILE A 776 10.78 6.27 32.75
C ILE A 776 11.04 7.63 32.12
N THR A 777 10.09 8.12 31.34
CA THR A 777 10.16 9.34 30.55
C THR A 777 9.11 10.34 31.02
N ARG A 778 9.52 11.58 31.26
CA ARG A 778 8.59 12.67 31.58
C ARG A 778 7.92 13.17 30.29
N ILE A 779 6.58 13.26 30.28
CA ILE A 779 5.83 13.66 29.07
C ILE A 779 5.54 15.15 28.97
N LEU A 780 5.68 15.91 30.06
CA LEU A 780 5.50 17.36 30.07
C LEU A 780 6.83 18.10 30.24
N LYS A 781 6.92 19.29 29.64
CA LYS A 781 8.10 20.15 29.78
C LYS A 781 8.35 20.50 31.25
N PRO A 782 9.62 20.77 31.65
CA PRO A 782 10.01 20.97 33.05
C PRO A 782 9.23 22.03 33.82
N GLU A 783 8.73 23.07 33.14
CA GLU A 783 7.96 24.14 33.78
C GLU A 783 6.48 23.80 34.05
N TRP A 784 5.97 22.71 33.46
CA TRP A 784 4.59 22.28 33.60
C TRP A 784 4.46 21.16 34.64
N MET A 785 3.39 21.27 35.41
CA MET A 785 2.94 20.31 36.42
C MET A 785 1.56 19.80 36.04
N VAL A 786 1.24 18.58 36.44
CA VAL A 786 -0.09 17.98 36.23
C VAL A 786 -0.83 18.02 37.54
N GLY A 787 -2.12 18.30 37.50
CA GLY A 787 -3.00 18.36 38.66
C GLY A 787 -4.34 17.73 38.36
N TRP A 788 -5.13 17.48 39.40
CA TRP A 788 -6.48 16.97 39.26
C TRP A 788 -7.52 18.03 39.60
N SER A 789 -8.41 18.33 38.66
CA SER A 789 -9.50 19.28 38.90
C SER A 789 -10.64 18.59 39.62
N LYS A 790 -10.87 18.93 40.89
CA LYS A 790 -12.00 18.39 41.67
C LYS A 790 -13.37 18.76 41.06
N SER A 791 -13.48 19.93 40.43
CA SER A 791 -14.74 20.42 39.85
C SER A 791 -15.05 19.83 38.47
N GLN A 792 -14.02 19.63 37.63
CA GLN A 792 -14.20 19.08 36.28
C GLN A 792 -13.89 17.59 36.17
N GLN A 793 -13.30 16.98 37.20
CA GLN A 793 -12.93 15.56 37.22
C GLN A 793 -12.00 15.19 36.05
N LEU A 794 -11.05 16.09 35.75
CA LEU A 794 -10.11 15.98 34.63
C LEU A 794 -8.70 16.39 35.07
N GLN A 795 -7.70 15.83 34.40
CA GLN A 795 -6.32 16.28 34.53
C GLN A 795 -6.16 17.66 33.89
N PHE A 796 -5.41 18.53 34.58
CA PHE A 796 -5.00 19.81 34.03
C PHE A 796 -3.50 19.98 34.16
N ALA A 797 -2.89 20.69 33.22
CA ALA A 797 -1.52 21.15 33.32
C ALA A 797 -1.51 22.63 33.72
N TRP A 798 -0.55 23.02 34.55
CA TRP A 798 -0.28 24.44 34.83
C TRP A 798 1.21 24.65 35.05
N ALA A 799 1.67 25.89 34.88
CA ALA A 799 3.06 26.25 35.09
C ALA A 799 3.16 27.24 36.26
N PRO A 800 3.56 26.84 37.48
CA PRO A 800 3.47 27.71 38.66
C PRO A 800 4.27 29.02 38.56
N LYS A 801 5.32 29.03 37.73
CA LYS A 801 6.19 30.21 37.52
C LYS A 801 5.74 31.09 36.35
N LYS A 802 4.74 30.66 35.58
CA LYS A 802 4.15 31.42 34.48
C LYS A 802 2.75 31.84 34.92
N ASN A 803 2.35 33.09 34.66
CA ASN A 803 0.98 33.55 34.93
C ASN A 803 -0.01 33.00 33.88
N THR A 804 0.12 31.72 33.55
CA THR A 804 -0.67 31.01 32.54
C THR A 804 -1.82 30.29 33.22
N PRO A 805 -3.05 30.36 32.65
CA PRO A 805 -4.18 29.61 33.18
C PRO A 805 -3.93 28.11 33.12
N SER A 806 -4.56 27.36 34.03
CA SER A 806 -4.64 25.90 33.97
C SER A 806 -5.32 25.47 32.67
N ILE A 807 -4.74 24.47 32.01
CA ILE A 807 -5.23 23.92 30.75
C ILE A 807 -5.57 22.44 30.91
N PHE A 808 -6.67 21.97 30.35
CA PHE A 808 -7.08 20.56 30.48
C PHE A 808 -6.40 19.69 29.42
N GLU A 809 -6.41 18.36 29.63
CA GLU A 809 -5.72 17.37 28.80
C GLU A 809 -5.95 17.56 27.28
N GLU A 810 -7.18 17.90 26.88
CA GLU A 810 -7.54 18.17 25.48
C GLU A 810 -6.76 19.33 24.84
N GLN A 811 -6.27 20.26 25.66
CA GLN A 811 -5.54 21.46 25.25
C GLN A 811 -4.01 21.30 25.39
N TRP A 812 -3.53 20.14 25.84
CA TRP A 812 -2.10 19.95 26.09
C TRP A 812 -1.26 20.01 24.82
N GLU A 813 -1.79 19.50 23.71
CA GLU A 813 -1.11 19.51 22.41
C GLU A 813 -1.06 20.91 21.80
N SER A 814 -2.20 21.61 21.77
CA SER A 814 -2.29 22.97 21.21
C SER A 814 -1.56 24.02 22.04
N SER A 815 -1.43 23.81 23.34
CA SER A 815 -0.63 24.66 24.24
C SER A 815 0.89 24.38 24.19
N GLY A 816 1.31 23.28 23.54
CA GLY A 816 2.71 22.88 23.46
C GLY A 816 3.34 22.54 24.81
N CYS A 817 2.55 22.03 25.77
CA CYS A 817 3.04 21.66 27.10
C CYS A 817 3.79 20.32 27.12
N TYR A 818 3.56 19.44 26.12
CA TYR A 818 4.29 18.18 25.99
C TYR A 818 5.79 18.39 25.81
N ALA A 819 6.58 17.55 26.46
CA ALA A 819 8.00 17.42 26.24
C ALA A 819 8.25 16.72 24.90
N SER A 820 9.05 17.37 24.08
CA SER A 820 9.52 16.82 22.82
C SER A 820 10.55 15.72 23.04
N TYR A 821 10.75 14.87 22.02
CA TYR A 821 11.84 13.89 22.00
C TYR A 821 13.20 14.52 22.36
N TRP A 822 13.47 15.73 21.85
CA TRP A 822 14.77 16.40 22.04
C TRP A 822 15.00 16.83 23.49
N GLU A 823 13.93 17.04 24.25
CA GLU A 823 13.98 17.38 25.68
C GLU A 823 14.09 16.11 26.54
N THR A 824 13.42 15.03 26.15
CA THR A 824 13.34 13.78 26.94
C THR A 824 14.51 12.84 26.71
N SER A 825 14.92 12.66 25.46
CA SER A 825 15.87 11.62 25.07
C SER A 825 17.32 12.11 24.97
N ILE A 826 17.56 13.42 24.91
CA ILE A 826 18.90 14.01 24.83
C ILE A 826 19.08 15.15 25.83
N VAL A 827 20.10 14.99 26.68
CA VAL A 827 20.53 16.02 27.64
C VAL A 827 21.85 16.59 27.15
N THR A 828 21.97 17.92 27.06
CA THR A 828 23.22 18.56 26.63
C THR A 828 24.23 18.63 27.78
N ARG A 829 25.50 18.88 27.43
CA ARG A 829 26.62 19.07 28.37
C ARG A 829 26.41 20.24 29.33
N LYS A 830 25.56 21.21 28.97
CA LYS A 830 25.16 22.34 29.83
C LYS A 830 24.01 21.96 30.77
N GLU A 831 23.08 21.13 30.31
CA GLU A 831 21.90 20.71 31.09
C GLU A 831 22.28 19.67 32.14
N HIS A 832 23.11 18.68 31.78
CA HIS A 832 23.39 17.52 32.63
C HIS A 832 23.95 17.90 34.01
N PRO A 833 25.02 18.73 34.14
CA PRO A 833 25.54 19.12 35.46
C PRO A 833 24.53 19.91 36.29
N ARG A 834 23.73 20.78 35.66
CA ARG A 834 22.71 21.60 36.33
C ARG A 834 21.59 20.74 36.92
N ILE A 835 21.21 19.67 36.22
CA ILE A 835 20.21 18.73 36.74
C ILE A 835 20.80 17.98 37.95
N ILE A 836 22.06 17.51 37.87
CA ILE A 836 22.72 16.85 39.01
C ILE A 836 22.79 17.78 40.24
N GLU A 837 23.16 19.03 40.04
CA GLU A 837 23.23 20.03 41.12
C GLU A 837 21.86 20.19 41.80
N ARG A 838 20.78 20.35 41.01
CA ARG A 838 19.41 20.43 41.54
C ARG A 838 18.96 19.17 42.27
N ILE A 839 19.33 17.98 41.77
CA ILE A 839 19.06 16.71 42.45
C ILE A 839 19.70 16.73 43.84
N LYS A 840 20.95 17.20 43.95
CA LYS A 840 21.65 17.31 45.24
C LYS A 840 21.03 18.37 46.16
N GLU A 841 20.76 19.56 45.66
CA GLU A 841 20.21 20.68 46.44
C GLU A 841 18.83 20.37 47.02
N ARG A 842 17.99 19.65 46.27
CA ARG A 842 16.60 19.36 46.66
C ARG A 842 16.38 17.93 47.13
N ASN A 843 17.44 17.15 47.29
CA ASN A 843 17.36 15.72 47.59
C ASN A 843 16.42 14.94 46.64
N GLY A 844 16.40 15.32 45.36
CA GLY A 844 15.51 14.77 44.33
C GLY A 844 14.06 15.30 44.32
N ILE A 845 13.61 16.03 45.33
CA ILE A 845 12.23 16.53 45.44
C ILE A 845 11.99 17.70 44.49
N ASP A 846 10.85 17.71 43.79
CA ASP A 846 10.49 18.77 42.83
C ASP A 846 11.57 19.03 41.75
N VAL A 847 12.27 17.98 41.31
CA VAL A 847 13.27 18.06 40.25
C VAL A 847 12.71 17.49 38.94
N PRO A 848 12.51 18.32 37.90
CA PRO A 848 11.99 17.85 36.62
C PRO A 848 13.09 17.12 35.84
N VAL A 849 13.22 15.82 36.06
CA VAL A 849 14.16 14.96 35.33
C VAL A 849 13.50 14.48 34.03
N PRO A 850 14.12 14.67 32.84
CA PRO A 850 13.49 14.32 31.57
C PRO A 850 13.30 12.81 31.36
N CYS A 851 14.30 12.02 31.75
CA CYS A 851 14.30 10.57 31.59
C CYS A 851 15.18 9.93 32.67
N THR A 852 14.69 8.82 33.22
CA THR A 852 15.39 8.03 34.24
C THR A 852 15.36 6.54 33.90
N VAL A 853 16.26 5.77 34.51
CA VAL A 853 16.29 4.31 34.41
C VAL A 853 16.27 3.70 35.81
N TRP A 854 15.31 2.80 36.03
CA TRP A 854 15.24 1.96 37.21
C TRP A 854 15.79 0.57 36.85
N LYS A 855 17.03 0.29 37.24
CA LYS A 855 17.69 -0.99 36.94
C LYS A 855 17.23 -2.07 37.90
N TRP A 856 16.85 -3.22 37.35
CA TRP A 856 16.42 -4.39 38.12
C TRP A 856 17.45 -5.52 38.06
N THR A 857 18.59 -5.31 37.40
CA THR A 857 19.66 -6.30 37.35
C THR A 857 20.22 -6.60 38.73
N HIS A 858 20.53 -7.88 38.99
CA HIS A 858 21.21 -8.26 40.23
C HIS A 858 22.53 -7.51 40.38
N ASP A 859 22.68 -6.81 41.50
CA ASP A 859 23.93 -6.20 41.89
C ASP A 859 24.81 -7.26 42.57
N LEU A 860 26.08 -7.39 42.18
CA LEU A 860 26.98 -8.34 42.82
C LEU A 860 27.54 -7.80 44.14
N ARG A 861 27.37 -6.50 44.41
CA ARG A 861 27.87 -5.82 45.61
C ARG A 861 26.81 -5.67 46.70
N SER A 862 25.53 -5.91 46.37
CA SER A 862 24.41 -5.82 47.29
C SER A 862 23.36 -6.89 46.94
N ASN A 863 22.41 -7.18 47.83
CA ASN A 863 21.33 -8.13 47.49
C ASN A 863 20.23 -7.51 46.60
N TYR A 864 20.45 -6.31 46.06
CA TYR A 864 19.48 -5.65 45.20
C TYR A 864 19.34 -6.37 43.86
N GLY A 865 18.11 -6.50 43.38
CA GLY A 865 17.77 -7.29 42.20
C GLY A 865 16.26 -7.54 42.11
N PRO A 866 15.80 -8.35 41.15
CA PRO A 866 14.37 -8.45 40.84
C PRO A 866 13.52 -8.94 42.01
N LEU A 867 14.04 -9.89 42.79
CA LEU A 867 13.35 -10.41 43.98
C LEU A 867 13.11 -9.29 45.01
N LYS A 868 14.16 -8.55 45.36
CA LYS A 868 14.08 -7.43 46.30
C LYS A 868 13.17 -6.31 45.81
N ILE A 869 13.22 -5.98 44.53
CA ILE A 869 12.38 -4.93 43.97
C ILE A 869 10.89 -5.33 44.05
N LEU A 870 10.56 -6.58 43.74
CA LEU A 870 9.18 -7.05 43.67
C LEU A 870 8.56 -7.40 45.04
N GLU A 871 9.36 -7.81 46.03
CA GLU A 871 8.86 -8.36 47.30
C GLU A 871 9.09 -7.47 48.53
N ASP A 872 10.05 -6.55 48.50
CA ASP A 872 10.43 -5.77 49.69
C ASP A 872 9.54 -4.54 49.87
N GLU A 873 9.14 -4.26 51.13
CA GLU A 873 8.14 -3.24 51.48
C GLU A 873 8.73 -1.83 51.59
N GLN A 874 10.05 -1.70 51.79
CA GLN A 874 10.74 -0.41 51.96
C GLN A 874 11.94 -0.30 51.02
N GLU A 875 12.49 0.91 50.85
CA GLU A 875 13.73 1.10 50.07
C GLU A 875 14.89 0.26 50.63
N PHE A 876 15.70 -0.31 49.73
CA PHE A 876 16.81 -1.16 50.11
C PHE A 876 18.13 -0.43 49.89
N ASN A 877 18.81 -0.02 50.97
CA ASN A 877 20.05 0.75 50.92
C ASN A 877 19.95 2.04 50.07
N GLY A 878 18.81 2.73 50.13
CA GLY A 878 18.54 3.94 49.34
C GLY A 878 18.22 3.67 47.87
N LEU A 879 17.99 2.40 47.49
CA LEU A 879 17.55 2.00 46.15
C LEU A 879 16.04 1.73 46.13
N PRO A 880 15.35 2.11 45.05
CA PRO A 880 13.89 2.02 44.94
C PRO A 880 13.35 0.58 44.95
N THR A 881 12.27 0.34 45.69
CA THR A 881 11.46 -0.88 45.62
C THR A 881 10.05 -0.57 45.07
N MET A 882 9.31 -1.61 44.71
CA MET A 882 7.95 -1.46 44.18
C MET A 882 6.99 -0.83 45.20
N GLU A 883 7.02 -1.31 46.44
CA GLU A 883 6.15 -0.77 47.50
C GLU A 883 6.51 0.66 47.89
N GLU A 884 7.81 0.99 48.00
CA GLU A 884 8.22 2.38 48.28
C GLU A 884 7.74 3.32 47.17
N THR A 885 7.90 2.92 45.90
CA THR A 885 7.38 3.70 44.79
C THR A 885 5.88 3.88 44.98
N ARG A 886 5.09 2.80 45.19
CA ARG A 886 3.64 2.89 45.44
C ARG A 886 3.27 3.86 46.57
N ALA A 887 4.04 3.87 47.67
CA ALA A 887 3.80 4.73 48.83
C ALA A 887 3.92 6.23 48.50
N GLU A 888 4.64 6.59 47.44
CA GLU A 888 4.74 7.99 46.97
C GLU A 888 3.47 8.51 46.29
N LYS A 889 2.46 7.68 46.06
CA LYS A 889 1.18 8.14 45.54
C LYS A 889 0.46 8.98 46.60
N THR A 890 0.17 10.23 46.26
CA THR A 890 -0.64 11.14 47.08
C THR A 890 -2.11 10.70 47.15
N GLU A 891 -2.84 11.11 48.19
CA GLU A 891 -4.29 10.86 48.29
C GLU A 891 -5.07 11.41 47.08
N GLU A 892 -4.63 12.56 46.53
CA GLU A 892 -5.22 13.15 45.34
C GLU A 892 -4.98 12.29 44.09
N GLU A 893 -3.81 11.65 43.96
CA GLU A 893 -3.50 10.70 42.89
C GLU A 893 -4.32 9.41 43.01
N ILE A 894 -4.43 8.85 44.22
CA ILE A 894 -5.26 7.65 44.46
C ILE A 894 -6.72 7.94 44.13
N LYS A 895 -7.21 9.14 44.48
CA LYS A 895 -8.56 9.58 44.16
C LYS A 895 -8.74 9.78 42.65
N ALA A 896 -7.82 10.48 41.99
CA ALA A 896 -7.84 10.67 40.54
C ALA A 896 -7.78 9.33 39.79
N GLU A 897 -7.02 8.35 40.27
CA GLU A 897 -6.94 7.01 39.70
C GLU A 897 -8.27 6.25 39.83
N LYS A 898 -8.91 6.31 41.02
CA LYS A 898 -10.24 5.72 41.23
C LYS A 898 -11.31 6.36 40.35
N GLU A 899 -11.29 7.69 40.24
CA GLU A 899 -12.22 8.47 39.41
C GLU A 899 -11.98 8.23 37.90
N LYS A 900 -10.72 8.17 37.46
CA LYS A 900 -10.32 7.79 36.09
C LYS A 900 -10.76 6.37 35.75
N LYS A 901 -10.49 5.39 36.61
CA LYS A 901 -10.97 4.00 36.44
C LYS A 901 -12.49 3.95 36.37
N HIS A 902 -13.18 4.73 37.20
CA HIS A 902 -14.64 4.85 37.15
C HIS A 902 -15.11 5.43 35.80
N LEU A 903 -14.46 6.49 35.30
CA LEU A 903 -14.79 7.13 34.02
C LEU A 903 -14.46 6.23 32.82
N GLU A 904 -13.31 5.54 32.81
CA GLU A 904 -12.93 4.58 31.79
C GLU A 904 -13.89 3.40 31.75
N GLU A 905 -14.33 2.92 32.91
CA GLU A 905 -15.34 1.87 33.02
C GLU A 905 -16.71 2.37 32.50
N GLN A 906 -17.09 3.62 32.81
CA GLN A 906 -18.25 4.28 32.21
C GLN A 906 -18.12 4.41 30.68
N GLN A 907 -16.96 4.81 30.16
CA GLN A 907 -16.69 4.94 28.71
C GLN A 907 -16.64 3.58 28.00
N LYS A 908 -16.10 2.54 28.64
CA LYS A 908 -16.10 1.16 28.13
C LYS A 908 -17.52 0.63 28.07
N ASN A 909 -18.33 0.90 29.10
CA ASN A 909 -19.76 0.60 29.13
C ASN A 909 -20.50 1.38 28.03
N TYR A 910 -20.17 2.65 27.80
CA TYR A 910 -20.69 3.46 26.70
C TYR A 910 -20.33 2.88 25.32
N ARG A 911 -19.06 2.54 25.04
CA ARG A 911 -18.65 1.91 23.76
C ARG A 911 -19.35 0.57 23.54
N CYS A 912 -19.58 -0.18 24.62
CA CYS A 912 -20.37 -1.41 24.56
C CYS A 912 -21.83 -1.13 24.19
N LEU A 913 -22.46 -0.15 24.85
CA LEU A 913 -23.82 0.31 24.55
C LEU A 913 -23.95 0.86 23.12
N CYS A 914 -23.01 1.67 22.64
CA CYS A 914 -23.01 2.16 21.26
C CYS A 914 -22.86 1.04 20.22
N ARG A 915 -22.05 0.00 20.50
CA ARG A 915 -21.95 -1.18 19.61
C ARG A 915 -23.26 -1.98 19.59
N ILE A 916 -23.92 -2.10 20.74
CA ILE A 916 -25.24 -2.76 20.83
C ILE A 916 -26.28 -1.92 20.09
N TYR A 917 -26.32 -0.61 20.31
CA TYR A 917 -27.16 0.36 19.62
C TYR A 917 -26.97 0.31 18.11
N ASN A 918 -25.73 0.40 17.62
CA ASN A 918 -25.44 0.36 16.18
C ASN A 918 -25.83 -0.99 15.56
N LYS A 919 -25.64 -2.11 16.26
CA LYS A 919 -26.14 -3.43 15.82
C LYS A 919 -27.67 -3.51 15.81
N MET A 920 -28.33 -2.91 16.80
CA MET A 920 -29.78 -2.87 16.91
C MET A 920 -30.38 -2.01 15.80
N VAL A 921 -29.87 -0.80 15.59
CA VAL A 921 -30.28 0.12 14.51
C VAL A 921 -30.00 -0.48 13.13
N SER A 922 -28.84 -1.10 12.91
CA SER A 922 -28.52 -1.79 11.65
C SER A 922 -29.51 -2.91 11.34
N ARG A 923 -29.87 -3.74 12.34
CA ARG A 923 -30.85 -4.83 12.17
C ARG A 923 -32.28 -4.32 12.00
N LEU A 924 -32.65 -3.22 12.66
CA LEU A 924 -34.00 -2.64 12.54
C LEU A 924 -34.18 -1.84 11.24
N ASN A 925 -33.14 -1.18 10.75
CA ASN A 925 -33.11 -0.55 9.42
C ASN A 925 -33.18 -1.58 8.29
N ALA A 926 -32.51 -2.74 8.44
CA ALA A 926 -32.59 -3.83 7.47
C ALA A 926 -34.00 -4.43 7.31
N HIS A 927 -34.92 -4.15 8.24
CA HIS A 927 -36.29 -4.63 8.20
C HIS A 927 -37.36 -3.52 8.10
N GLY A 928 -36.98 -2.24 7.98
CA GLY A 928 -37.91 -1.13 7.76
C GLY A 928 -38.85 -0.78 8.93
N PHE A 929 -38.54 -1.21 10.16
CA PHE A 929 -39.50 -1.20 11.28
C PHE A 929 -39.43 -0.02 12.26
N LEU A 930 -38.54 0.98 12.10
CA LEU A 930 -38.52 2.16 12.99
C LEU A 930 -38.94 3.46 12.33
N LYS A 931 -39.96 4.12 12.91
CA LYS A 931 -40.22 5.54 12.70
C LYS A 931 -39.12 6.38 13.38
N LEU A 932 -38.69 7.45 12.71
CA LEU A 932 -37.64 8.40 13.14
C LEU A 932 -37.79 8.90 14.60
N HIS A 933 -39.02 9.00 15.11
CA HIS A 933 -39.31 9.48 16.46
C HIS A 933 -38.77 8.58 17.59
N VAL A 934 -38.82 7.24 17.43
CA VAL A 934 -38.31 6.31 18.46
C VAL A 934 -36.79 6.38 18.55
N ILE A 935 -36.12 6.59 17.40
CA ILE A 935 -34.67 6.79 17.33
C ILE A 935 -34.27 8.06 18.08
N MET A 936 -35.01 9.16 17.89
CA MET A 936 -34.72 10.43 18.55
C MET A 936 -34.88 10.37 20.07
N GLU A 937 -35.91 9.70 20.60
CA GLU A 937 -36.08 9.56 22.05
C GLU A 937 -35.03 8.63 22.68
N LEU A 938 -34.63 7.56 21.99
CA LEU A 938 -33.51 6.71 22.41
C LEU A 938 -32.18 7.46 22.41
N GLN A 939 -31.94 8.34 21.42
CA GLN A 939 -30.77 9.21 21.38
C GLN A 939 -30.75 10.22 22.52
N LYS A 940 -31.88 10.85 22.83
CA LYS A 940 -32.01 11.77 23.98
C LYS A 940 -31.73 11.06 25.31
N PHE A 941 -32.28 9.87 25.52
CA PHE A 941 -32.01 9.10 26.73
C PHE A 941 -30.53 8.69 26.83
N ALA A 942 -29.93 8.21 25.74
CA ALA A 942 -28.51 7.89 25.70
C ALA A 942 -27.63 9.11 26.06
N GLN A 943 -28.01 10.31 25.61
CA GLN A 943 -27.31 11.54 25.92
C GLN A 943 -27.46 11.98 27.38
N ILE A 944 -28.65 11.84 27.98
CA ILE A 944 -28.89 12.13 29.41
C ILE A 944 -28.23 11.08 30.31
N TYR A 945 -28.18 9.82 29.89
CA TYR A 945 -27.47 8.75 30.60
C TYR A 945 -25.95 9.02 30.70
N VAL A 946 -25.39 9.73 29.72
CA VAL A 946 -23.96 10.09 29.65
C VAL A 946 -23.63 11.32 30.51
N THR A 947 -24.54 12.30 30.61
CA THR A 947 -24.25 13.60 31.23
C THR A 947 -24.95 13.84 32.56
N GLY A 948 -25.95 13.01 32.90
CA GLY A 948 -26.84 13.23 34.03
C GLY A 948 -26.39 12.59 35.34
N ARG A 949 -26.77 13.20 36.48
CA ARG A 949 -26.66 12.57 37.82
C ARG A 949 -27.71 11.45 37.96
N SER A 950 -27.52 10.52 38.90
CA SER A 950 -28.39 9.33 39.07
C SER A 950 -29.90 9.64 39.09
N GLU A 951 -30.30 10.78 39.67
CA GLU A 951 -31.71 11.22 39.70
C GLU A 951 -32.24 11.64 38.32
N GLN A 952 -31.41 12.31 37.51
CA GLN A 952 -31.75 12.73 36.15
C GLN A 952 -31.87 11.54 35.20
N ILE A 953 -31.04 10.50 35.41
CA ILE A 953 -31.13 9.25 34.65
C ILE A 953 -32.44 8.53 34.95
N HIS A 954 -32.84 8.46 36.23
CA HIS A 954 -34.09 7.82 36.63
C HIS A 954 -35.31 8.56 36.07
N HIS A 955 -35.29 9.90 36.09
CA HIS A 955 -36.33 10.73 35.48
C HIS A 955 -36.42 10.54 33.96
N ALA A 956 -35.29 10.64 33.25
CA ALA A 956 -35.24 10.48 31.79
C ALA A 956 -35.66 9.08 31.34
N TYR A 957 -35.33 8.05 32.14
CA TYR A 957 -35.81 6.69 31.90
C TYR A 957 -37.34 6.62 32.00
N LYS A 958 -37.92 7.21 33.05
CA LYS A 958 -39.37 7.20 33.28
C LYS A 958 -40.12 7.89 32.13
N GLU A 959 -39.59 9.04 31.69
CA GLU A 959 -40.13 9.80 30.56
C GLU A 959 -40.03 9.05 29.23
N MET A 960 -38.88 8.41 28.95
CA MET A 960 -38.70 7.57 27.77
C MET A 960 -39.66 6.38 27.78
N ASN A 961 -39.83 5.73 28.94
CA ASN A 961 -40.69 4.57 29.09
C ASN A 961 -42.18 4.93 28.90
N GLU A 962 -42.62 6.08 29.40
CA GLU A 962 -43.96 6.61 29.15
C GLU A 962 -44.19 6.90 27.66
N LYS A 963 -43.24 7.57 26.99
CA LYS A 963 -43.35 7.89 25.55
C LYS A 963 -43.32 6.65 24.66
N ILE A 964 -42.46 5.67 24.97
CA ILE A 964 -42.42 4.40 24.23
C ILE A 964 -43.71 3.61 24.44
N SER A 965 -44.27 3.64 25.65
CA SER A 965 -45.56 2.99 25.94
C SER A 965 -46.72 3.66 25.19
N GLN A 966 -46.75 4.99 25.12
CA GLN A 966 -47.73 5.74 24.32
C GLN A 966 -47.61 5.43 22.82
N LEU A 967 -46.37 5.37 22.29
CA LEU A 967 -46.13 5.02 20.89
C LEU A 967 -46.51 3.57 20.58
N ALA A 968 -46.44 2.67 21.56
CA ALA A 968 -46.88 1.28 21.42
C ALA A 968 -48.41 1.15 21.31
N GLU A 969 -49.17 2.04 21.97
CA GLU A 969 -50.63 2.10 21.90
C GLU A 969 -51.14 2.66 20.55
N GLU A 970 -50.35 3.46 19.83
CA GLU A 970 -50.70 3.99 18.50
C GLU A 970 -50.62 2.96 17.36
N PHE A 971 -50.09 1.76 17.60
CA PHE A 971 -50.04 0.69 16.58
C PHE A 971 -51.40 -0.03 16.49
N SER A 972 -52.16 0.28 15.44
CA SER A 972 -53.44 -0.36 15.06
C SER A 972 -53.36 -1.92 15.00
N PRO A 973 -54.46 -2.66 15.23
CA PRO A 973 -54.49 -4.12 15.41
C PRO A 973 -54.14 -4.98 14.17
N GLY A 974 -53.67 -4.36 13.08
CA GLY A 974 -53.35 -5.04 11.81
C GLY A 974 -51.89 -5.48 11.64
N CYS A 975 -50.98 -5.14 12.55
CA CYS A 975 -49.56 -5.47 12.41
C CYS A 975 -49.27 -6.84 13.06
N GLN A 976 -49.24 -7.90 12.27
CA GLN A 976 -49.04 -9.28 12.72
C GLN A 976 -47.69 -9.48 13.46
N LEU A 977 -47.79 -9.73 14.77
CA LEU A 977 -47.06 -10.76 15.54
C LEU A 977 -45.52 -10.75 15.65
N ARG A 978 -44.79 -9.69 15.29
CA ARG A 978 -43.34 -9.61 15.62
C ARG A 978 -42.87 -8.32 16.31
N THR A 979 -43.56 -7.20 16.11
CA THR A 979 -43.21 -5.91 16.74
C THR A 979 -43.65 -5.83 18.20
N HIS A 980 -44.85 -6.32 18.52
CA HIS A 980 -45.39 -6.33 19.89
C HIS A 980 -44.53 -7.17 20.86
N ASP A 981 -44.05 -8.33 20.43
CA ASP A 981 -43.18 -9.20 21.25
C ASP A 981 -41.78 -8.60 21.44
N LEU A 982 -41.24 -7.93 20.42
CA LEU A 982 -39.95 -7.25 20.54
C LEU A 982 -40.03 -6.05 21.49
N PHE A 983 -41.09 -5.24 21.39
CA PHE A 983 -41.34 -4.12 22.30
C PHE A 983 -41.58 -4.61 23.73
N HIS A 984 -42.34 -5.68 23.94
CA HIS A 984 -42.54 -6.27 25.27
C HIS A 984 -41.26 -6.86 25.86
N VAL A 985 -40.40 -7.48 25.06
CA VAL A 985 -39.09 -7.98 25.53
C VAL A 985 -38.21 -6.82 25.95
N ILE A 986 -38.16 -5.75 25.16
CA ILE A 986 -37.42 -4.52 25.47
C ILE A 986 -37.94 -3.89 26.76
N LEU A 987 -39.26 -3.65 26.87
CA LEU A 987 -39.91 -3.09 28.07
C LEU A 987 -39.70 -3.96 29.31
N LYS A 988 -39.77 -5.29 29.20
CA LYS A 988 -39.60 -6.21 30.33
C LYS A 988 -38.16 -6.25 30.83
N GLU A 989 -37.17 -6.19 29.94
CA GLU A 989 -35.76 -6.09 30.31
C GLU A 989 -35.43 -4.72 30.94
N PHE A 990 -36.05 -3.64 30.45
CA PHE A 990 -35.93 -2.31 31.05
C PHE A 990 -36.59 -2.21 32.43
N GLN A 991 -37.80 -2.75 32.62
CA GLN A 991 -38.48 -2.82 33.92
C GLN A 991 -37.75 -3.70 34.95
N LEU A 992 -37.06 -4.75 34.50
CA LEU A 992 -36.16 -5.56 35.33
C LEU A 992 -34.91 -4.78 35.76
N MET A 993 -34.43 -3.86 34.90
CA MET A 993 -33.36 -2.92 35.20
C MET A 993 -33.77 -1.95 36.31
N GLU A 994 -34.96 -1.36 36.21
CA GLU A 994 -35.52 -0.39 37.18
C GLU A 994 -35.74 -0.98 38.59
N ARG A 995 -36.29 -2.20 38.69
CA ARG A 995 -36.51 -2.87 39.98
C ARG A 995 -35.23 -3.25 40.72
N ARG A 996 -34.10 -3.36 40.02
CA ARG A 996 -32.80 -3.78 40.59
C ARG A 996 -31.85 -2.61 40.83
N LEU A 997 -32.08 -1.48 40.18
CA LEU A 997 -31.39 -0.21 40.44
C LEU A 997 -31.89 0.50 41.72
N SER A 998 -33.10 0.19 42.18
CA SER A 998 -33.76 0.83 43.33
C SER A 998 -33.43 0.23 44.70
N THR A 999 -32.67 -0.88 44.77
CA THR A 999 -32.53 -1.66 46.03
C THR A 999 -31.12 -1.77 46.62
N GLU A 1000 -30.05 -1.23 46.03
CA GLU A 1000 -28.67 -1.46 46.54
C GLU A 1000 -27.71 -0.25 46.44
N ASP A 1001 -26.72 -0.25 47.32
CA ASP A 1001 -25.58 0.70 47.40
C ASP A 1001 -24.71 0.69 46.13
N GLU A 1002 -23.97 1.79 45.91
CA GLU A 1002 -23.21 2.15 44.71
C GLU A 1002 -22.25 1.05 44.21
N PHE A 1003 -21.68 0.26 45.12
CA PHE A 1003 -20.78 -0.86 44.79
C PHE A 1003 -21.51 -2.08 44.19
N GLY A 1004 -22.75 -2.35 44.63
CA GLY A 1004 -23.60 -3.42 44.09
C GLY A 1004 -24.04 -3.14 42.65
N LYS A 1005 -24.26 -1.86 42.32
CA LYS A 1005 -24.67 -1.40 40.99
C LYS A 1005 -23.66 -1.79 39.89
N THR A 1006 -22.36 -1.84 40.18
CA THR A 1006 -21.31 -2.20 39.22
C THR A 1006 -21.26 -3.71 38.94
N ILE A 1007 -21.48 -4.55 39.96
CA ILE A 1007 -21.53 -6.01 39.82
C ILE A 1007 -22.80 -6.45 39.06
N VAL A 1008 -23.92 -5.77 39.31
CA VAL A 1008 -25.19 -6.01 38.61
C VAL A 1008 -25.08 -5.62 37.12
N ARG A 1009 -24.42 -4.51 36.78
CA ARG A 1009 -24.12 -4.11 35.38
C ARG A 1009 -23.35 -5.20 34.63
N LYS A 1010 -22.35 -5.82 35.26
CA LYS A 1010 -21.53 -6.91 34.70
C LYS A 1010 -22.36 -8.18 34.41
N ASN A 1011 -23.25 -8.57 35.32
CA ASN A 1011 -24.09 -9.77 35.16
C ASN A 1011 -25.23 -9.57 34.17
N ILE A 1012 -25.79 -8.36 34.06
CA ILE A 1012 -26.79 -8.00 33.04
C ILE A 1012 -26.20 -8.14 31.63
N LEU A 1013 -25.00 -7.59 31.40
CA LEU A 1013 -24.34 -7.65 30.09
C LEU A 1013 -24.08 -9.11 29.66
N ILE A 1014 -23.63 -9.96 30.59
CA ILE A 1014 -23.41 -11.39 30.35
C ILE A 1014 -24.73 -12.11 30.06
N THR A 1015 -25.82 -11.75 30.75
CA THR A 1015 -27.15 -12.38 30.56
C THR A 1015 -27.79 -11.98 29.22
N VAL A 1016 -27.70 -10.71 28.83
CA VAL A 1016 -28.13 -10.21 27.51
C VAL A 1016 -27.31 -10.86 26.40
N MET A 1017 -25.98 -10.94 26.56
CA MET A 1017 -25.09 -11.61 25.62
C MET A 1017 -25.38 -13.11 25.48
N ASN A 1018 -25.70 -13.80 26.58
CA ASN A 1018 -26.01 -15.24 26.57
C ASN A 1018 -27.38 -15.53 25.95
N ARG A 1019 -28.38 -14.67 26.16
CA ARG A 1019 -29.69 -14.79 25.50
C ARG A 1019 -29.63 -14.47 23.99
N TRP A 1020 -28.80 -13.51 23.57
CA TRP A 1020 -28.63 -13.15 22.15
C TRP A 1020 -27.72 -14.10 21.35
N ARG A 1021 -26.84 -14.86 22.01
CA ARG A 1021 -26.00 -15.90 21.35
C ARG A 1021 -26.75 -17.20 21.06
N CYS A 1022 -27.92 -17.42 21.66
CA CYS A 1022 -28.72 -18.63 21.45
C CYS A 1022 -29.88 -18.35 20.49
N GLN A 1023 -29.58 -18.17 19.19
CA GLN A 1023 -30.49 -18.50 18.09
C GLN A 1023 -29.71 -18.52 16.76
N PRO A 1024 -29.41 -19.72 16.26
CA PRO A 1024 -29.60 -19.96 14.83
C PRO A 1024 -30.34 -21.29 14.60
N ALA A 1025 -31.55 -21.22 14.07
CA ALA A 1025 -32.22 -22.37 13.45
C ALA A 1025 -33.22 -21.89 12.39
N ILE A 1026 -32.79 -21.97 11.13
CA ILE A 1026 -33.52 -22.42 9.93
C ILE A 1026 -34.88 -21.73 9.66
N MET A 1027 -34.89 -20.82 8.68
CA MET A 1027 -36.06 -20.58 7.83
C MET A 1027 -35.89 -21.41 6.57
N ASN A 1028 -36.83 -22.32 6.31
CA ASN A 1028 -37.17 -22.76 4.96
C ASN A 1028 -38.71 -22.64 4.84
N PRO A 1029 -39.25 -22.06 3.77
CA PRO A 1029 -40.69 -21.97 3.57
C PRO A 1029 -41.19 -23.21 2.81
N GLU A 1030 -42.20 -23.91 3.33
CA GLU A 1030 -43.40 -24.35 2.60
C GLU A 1030 -44.30 -25.29 3.45
N PRO A 1031 -45.60 -25.41 3.13
CA PRO A 1031 -46.63 -25.81 4.08
C PRO A 1031 -46.97 -27.30 3.98
N VAL A 1032 -46.89 -28.04 5.08
CA VAL A 1032 -47.61 -29.30 5.23
C VAL A 1032 -48.19 -29.41 6.63
N ASP A 1033 -49.51 -29.39 6.66
CA ASP A 1033 -50.37 -29.61 7.80
C ASP A 1033 -50.32 -31.09 8.23
N ARG A 1034 -49.90 -31.38 9.47
CA ARG A 1034 -50.50 -32.42 10.34
C ARG A 1034 -49.81 -32.58 11.69
N LYS A 1035 -50.68 -32.51 12.72
CA LYS A 1035 -50.62 -32.90 14.14
C LYS A 1035 -49.57 -33.92 14.61
N ILE A 1036 -49.36 -33.87 15.93
CA ILE A 1036 -48.58 -34.72 16.86
C ILE A 1036 -47.18 -34.12 17.09
N GLY A 1037 -46.67 -33.81 18.28
CA GLY A 1037 -46.94 -34.24 19.65
C GLY A 1037 -45.59 -34.60 20.30
N TYR A 1038 -45.41 -34.24 21.58
CA TYR A 1038 -44.33 -34.63 22.53
C TYR A 1038 -43.06 -33.77 22.70
N THR A 1039 -43.02 -33.14 23.90
CA THR A 1039 -41.94 -33.13 24.92
C THR A 1039 -40.48 -33.34 24.51
N TYR A 1040 -39.58 -32.46 25.00
CA TYR A 1040 -38.21 -32.80 25.43
C TYR A 1040 -37.74 -31.72 26.46
N ALA A 1041 -37.61 -32.09 27.74
CA ALA A 1041 -36.35 -32.41 28.43
C ALA A 1041 -35.47 -31.21 28.80
N VAL A 1042 -35.65 -30.73 30.03
CA VAL A 1042 -34.67 -29.88 30.74
C VAL A 1042 -33.78 -30.79 31.57
N ARG A 1043 -32.49 -30.87 31.25
CA ARG A 1043 -31.47 -31.48 32.10
C ARG A 1043 -30.37 -30.47 32.44
N LYS A 1044 -30.36 -30.13 33.74
CA LYS A 1044 -29.23 -29.82 34.63
C LYS A 1044 -28.17 -28.81 34.18
N ARG A 1045 -28.09 -27.69 34.92
CA ARG A 1045 -26.83 -27.27 35.60
C ARG A 1045 -27.07 -26.19 36.67
N SER A 1046 -27.28 -26.59 37.93
CA SER A 1046 -26.84 -25.82 39.12
C SER A 1046 -27.22 -26.52 40.43
N GLU A 1047 -26.49 -27.56 40.82
CA GLU A 1047 -26.31 -27.87 42.24
C GLU A 1047 -24.92 -28.46 42.42
N ARG A 1048 -24.05 -27.73 43.12
CA ARG A 1048 -23.16 -28.23 44.18
C ARG A 1048 -22.12 -27.17 44.54
N ILE A 1049 -22.41 -26.48 45.63
CA ILE A 1049 -21.41 -26.10 46.62
C ILE A 1049 -21.50 -27.14 47.76
N ARG A 1050 -20.34 -27.46 48.33
CA ARG A 1050 -20.06 -28.22 49.56
C ARG A 1050 -19.96 -29.75 49.48
N ALA A 1051 -18.69 -30.16 49.56
CA ALA A 1051 -18.11 -30.90 50.69
C ALA A 1051 -17.77 -32.39 50.46
N LYS A 1052 -16.47 -32.61 50.65
CA LYS A 1052 -15.82 -33.74 51.34
C LYS A 1052 -15.55 -35.04 50.56
N VAL A 1053 -14.23 -35.27 50.39
CA VAL A 1053 -13.46 -36.39 51.00
C VAL A 1053 -13.34 -37.69 50.18
N ILE A 1054 -12.07 -38.11 50.00
CA ILE A 1054 -11.54 -39.50 49.82
C ILE A 1054 -11.79 -40.12 48.44
N THR A 1055 -10.86 -40.75 47.70
CA THR A 1055 -9.44 -41.17 47.82
C THR A 1055 -9.03 -41.78 46.47
N TYR A 1056 -7.71 -41.81 46.17
CA TYR A 1056 -6.97 -42.81 45.37
C TYR A 1056 -7.61 -43.30 44.05
N LYS A 1057 -6.99 -43.10 42.89
CA LYS A 1057 -5.68 -43.61 42.48
C LYS A 1057 -5.22 -42.91 41.22
#